data_AF-A0A433QK26-F1
#
_entry.id   AF-A0A433QK26-F1
#
_cell.length_a   1.000
_cell.length_b   1.000
_cell.length_c   1.000
_cell.angle_alpha   90.00
_cell.angle_beta   90.00
_cell.angle_gamma   90.00
#
_symmetry.space_group_name_H-M   'P 1'
#
loop_
_entity.id
_entity.type
_entity.pdbx_description
1 polymer ?
#
loop_
_entity_poly.entity_id
_entity_poly.type
_entity_poly.pdbx_seq_one_letter_code
_entity_poly.pdbx_strand_id
1 'polypeptide(L)'
;LPSVVSGSQVVFFDPHRKYLPPRNGIKPAGLRTKFVKGNFEDQFRPYTRLFDFDMAAPFKGTLFRLPLRTKELHIKNHTLAMASAYLLRERLPKIHLQFLQDLIGGGLVELDDDSLDSLVQRYFNHWPKEVKEGMLLDHYKNFYSLAMKSGNIFYTRNNGGKWISYQEAVFEDETLLSDGIKEGASKIISDFLIECSINVVQLPHNILKGFPEEERKRQQFTPKLVRDKIRNITKGFVEKLDNVFSAFFEYLLSDKAFAELRGCNILPLMDKSFGKLNKPFKEGRIQFYIANKTEMALFPNLSSIFVDQGKLSKPTIDALTTAEATKALNVRKLDNDAFIQLVSKILCPGDHLNYESDGTIINDKWLDDLWRYLNATEGIEMAAFEDIPILPTIGPNRMLVSLDRKLPLLYEDGRKSNINAILTKIGTHLIDKRYSKRLSDVVLDFSAANVLKCIELASTKAESSIEDLLFPLSPSERNTLRSFLQRSEYDLFEDECSSELIEILRQLPIFPAHASSLAVAFKSATHCHILPEDFPVFSVRSGMAILCKNDTNHKFAVNIGIPELSVPDHLKYNVLPLPNNPFPVNKGSEYQAFLCKVLHHVEGSKQLRKMLTQYQIIPSDESPNRRLFKASELYDDTNPMFAAVFAGAGKFVAS
;
A
#
# COMPACT_ATOMS: atom_id res chain seq x y z
N LEU A 1 -34.16 -71.42 2.49
CA LEU A 1 -35.06 -71.92 3.55
C LEU A 1 -35.03 -70.96 4.71
N PRO A 2 -36.17 -70.67 5.37
CA PRO A 2 -36.16 -70.03 6.68
C PRO A 2 -35.27 -70.80 7.66
N SER A 3 -34.59 -70.08 8.54
CA SER A 3 -33.67 -70.70 9.49
C SER A 3 -33.43 -69.84 10.71
N VAL A 4 -33.05 -70.50 11.81
CA VAL A 4 -32.81 -69.88 13.11
C VAL A 4 -31.49 -70.38 13.66
N VAL A 5 -30.62 -69.46 14.03
CA VAL A 5 -29.35 -69.73 14.72
C VAL A 5 -29.50 -69.28 16.16
N SER A 6 -29.10 -70.11 17.12
CA SER A 6 -29.03 -69.74 18.54
C SER A 6 -28.02 -70.61 19.28
N GLY A 7 -27.10 -69.99 20.03
CA GLY A 7 -26.00 -70.69 20.69
C GLY A 7 -25.12 -71.43 19.68
N SER A 8 -24.92 -72.73 19.85
CA SER A 8 -24.13 -73.57 18.92
C SER A 8 -24.95 -74.21 17.79
N GLN A 9 -26.25 -73.89 17.70
CA GLN A 9 -27.23 -74.61 16.89
C GLN A 9 -27.77 -73.75 15.76
N VAL A 10 -28.07 -74.39 14.64
CA VAL A 10 -28.91 -73.86 13.58
C VAL A 10 -30.07 -74.82 13.30
N VAL A 11 -31.22 -74.26 12.98
CA VAL A 11 -32.38 -75.00 12.48
C VAL A 11 -32.75 -74.45 11.11
N PHE A 12 -32.83 -75.31 10.10
CA PHE A 12 -33.41 -74.99 8.79
C PHE A 12 -34.81 -75.56 8.68
N PHE A 13 -35.76 -74.78 8.18
CA PHE A 13 -37.15 -75.18 8.00
C PHE A 13 -37.46 -75.39 6.52
N ASP A 14 -37.87 -76.60 6.15
CA ASP A 14 -38.28 -76.99 4.81
C ASP A 14 -39.62 -77.72 4.84
N PRO A 15 -40.74 -77.01 5.09
CA PRO A 15 -42.06 -77.63 5.17
C PRO A 15 -42.46 -78.36 3.87
N HIS A 16 -41.87 -77.98 2.73
CA HIS A 16 -42.09 -78.65 1.44
C HIS A 16 -41.23 -79.92 1.24
N ARG A 17 -40.36 -80.26 2.19
CA ARG A 17 -39.50 -81.46 2.18
C ARG A 17 -38.75 -81.66 0.86
N LYS A 18 -38.22 -80.57 0.28
CA LYS A 18 -37.64 -80.57 -1.06
C LYS A 18 -36.12 -80.46 -1.07
N TYR A 19 -35.58 -79.59 -0.21
CA TYR A 19 -34.21 -79.10 -0.25
C TYR A 19 -33.31 -79.71 0.84
N LEU A 20 -33.87 -80.17 1.96
CA LEU A 20 -33.08 -80.83 3.00
C LEU A 20 -32.65 -82.25 2.58
N PRO A 21 -31.44 -82.70 2.99
CA PRO A 21 -30.97 -84.05 2.69
C PRO A 21 -31.86 -85.11 3.36
N PRO A 22 -32.12 -86.26 2.69
CA PRO A 22 -32.92 -87.32 3.27
C PRO A 22 -32.22 -87.94 4.48
N ARG A 23 -33.00 -88.25 5.51
CA ARG A 23 -32.55 -89.00 6.69
C ARG A 23 -33.38 -90.28 6.76
N ASN A 24 -32.72 -91.44 6.68
CA ASN A 24 -33.38 -92.75 6.56
C ASN A 24 -34.39 -92.81 5.38
N GLY A 25 -34.02 -92.26 4.22
CA GLY A 25 -34.85 -92.27 3.00
C GLY A 25 -35.97 -91.21 2.95
N ILE A 26 -36.25 -90.49 4.04
CA ILE A 26 -37.31 -89.46 4.10
C ILE A 26 -36.68 -88.07 4.21
N LYS A 27 -37.12 -87.13 3.36
CA LYS A 27 -36.72 -85.72 3.47
C LYS A 27 -37.42 -85.07 4.67
N PRO A 28 -36.68 -84.55 5.67
CA PRO A 28 -37.29 -83.98 6.87
C PRO A 28 -37.91 -82.60 6.57
N ALA A 29 -38.90 -82.21 7.36
CA ALA A 29 -39.50 -80.87 7.29
C ALA A 29 -38.65 -79.78 7.98
N GLY A 30 -37.61 -80.19 8.71
CA GLY A 30 -36.63 -79.31 9.32
C GLY A 30 -35.37 -80.06 9.74
N LEU A 31 -34.25 -79.36 9.80
CA LEU A 31 -32.95 -79.93 10.17
C LEU A 31 -32.30 -79.06 11.25
N ARG A 32 -32.12 -79.62 12.45
CA ARG A 32 -31.30 -79.04 13.52
C ARG A 32 -29.89 -79.62 13.45
N THR A 33 -28.87 -78.75 13.41
CA THR A 33 -27.47 -79.17 13.41
C THR A 33 -26.60 -78.19 14.20
N LYS A 34 -25.43 -78.66 14.64
CA LYS A 34 -24.35 -77.79 15.14
C LYS A 34 -23.68 -77.11 13.95
N PHE A 35 -23.54 -75.80 13.98
CA PHE A 35 -22.79 -75.05 12.97
C PHE A 35 -21.34 -74.81 13.38
N VAL A 36 -21.05 -74.84 14.69
CA VAL A 36 -19.70 -74.60 15.23
C VAL A 36 -18.76 -75.69 14.74
N LYS A 37 -17.67 -75.30 14.05
CA LYS A 37 -16.74 -76.22 13.34
C LYS A 37 -17.40 -77.13 12.28
N GLY A 38 -18.50 -76.68 11.67
CA GLY A 38 -19.24 -77.45 10.66
C GLY A 38 -18.62 -77.41 9.25
N ASN A 39 -18.91 -78.42 8.43
CA ASN A 39 -18.29 -78.65 7.10
C ASN A 39 -19.02 -77.95 5.91
N PHE A 40 -19.91 -76.99 6.16
CA PHE A 40 -20.74 -76.35 5.11
C PHE A 40 -20.55 -74.84 5.07
N GLU A 41 -19.31 -74.40 4.88
CA GLU A 41 -18.93 -72.98 4.91
C GLU A 41 -19.80 -72.12 3.99
N ASP A 42 -20.07 -72.57 2.76
CA ASP A 42 -20.92 -71.85 1.80
C ASP A 42 -22.36 -71.62 2.29
N GLN A 43 -22.93 -72.58 3.01
CA GLN A 43 -24.30 -72.50 3.53
C GLN A 43 -24.41 -71.50 4.69
N PHE A 44 -23.32 -71.33 5.45
CA PHE A 44 -23.23 -70.41 6.58
C PHE A 44 -22.60 -69.06 6.22
N ARG A 45 -21.94 -68.96 5.07
CA ARG A 45 -21.38 -67.72 4.53
C ARG A 45 -22.31 -66.52 4.56
N PRO A 46 -23.63 -66.63 4.31
CA PRO A 46 -24.47 -65.46 4.36
C PRO A 46 -24.93 -65.08 5.78
N TYR A 47 -24.47 -65.78 6.83
CA TYR A 47 -24.58 -65.39 8.24
C TYR A 47 -23.31 -64.71 8.74
N THR A 48 -22.12 -65.08 8.23
CA THR A 48 -20.82 -64.56 8.71
C THR A 48 -20.59 -63.06 8.49
N ARG A 49 -21.53 -62.39 7.82
CA ARG A 49 -21.55 -60.93 7.61
C ARG A 49 -22.52 -60.20 8.55
N LEU A 50 -23.12 -60.89 9.52
CA LEU A 50 -24.21 -60.37 10.36
C LEU A 50 -23.93 -60.59 11.84
N PHE A 51 -24.05 -59.53 12.65
CA PHE A 51 -24.07 -59.56 14.13
C PHE A 51 -22.95 -60.38 14.78
N ASP A 52 -21.72 -60.30 14.26
CA ASP A 52 -20.54 -61.02 14.78
C ASP A 52 -20.68 -62.56 14.76
N PHE A 53 -21.55 -63.08 13.89
CA PHE A 53 -21.67 -64.52 13.70
C PHE A 53 -20.38 -65.09 13.13
N ASP A 54 -19.78 -66.03 13.87
CA ASP A 54 -18.63 -66.80 13.46
C ASP A 54 -18.91 -68.30 13.67
N MET A 55 -18.47 -69.12 12.73
CA MET A 55 -18.54 -70.58 12.83
C MET A 55 -17.55 -71.18 13.83
N ALA A 56 -16.59 -70.41 14.37
CA ALA A 56 -15.65 -70.91 15.37
C ALA A 56 -16.25 -70.99 16.79
N ALA A 57 -17.28 -70.20 17.10
CA ALA A 57 -17.84 -70.07 18.44
C ALA A 57 -19.38 -70.10 18.46
N PRO A 58 -20.01 -70.43 19.61
CA PRO A 58 -21.46 -70.28 19.77
C PRO A 58 -21.90 -68.82 19.61
N PHE A 59 -23.00 -68.61 18.88
CA PHE A 59 -23.61 -67.30 18.67
C PHE A 59 -24.29 -66.82 19.96
N LYS A 60 -23.87 -65.67 20.48
CA LYS A 60 -24.44 -65.05 21.68
C LYS A 60 -25.71 -64.26 21.36
N GLY A 61 -26.77 -64.97 21.00
CA GLY A 61 -28.06 -64.39 20.65
C GLY A 61 -28.95 -65.37 19.88
N THR A 62 -29.99 -64.84 19.24
CA THR A 62 -30.84 -65.60 18.30
C THR A 62 -30.98 -64.84 16.99
N LEU A 63 -30.62 -65.47 15.88
CA LEU A 63 -30.65 -64.88 14.55
C LEU A 63 -31.66 -65.62 13.67
N PHE A 64 -32.64 -64.89 13.15
CA PHE A 64 -33.61 -65.40 12.19
C PHE A 64 -33.19 -64.99 10.78
N ARG A 65 -33.03 -65.95 9.88
CA ARG A 65 -32.82 -65.72 8.47
C ARG A 65 -34.07 -66.15 7.72
N LEU A 66 -34.73 -65.19 7.07
CA LEU A 66 -35.91 -65.42 6.25
C LEU A 66 -35.57 -65.05 4.80
N PRO A 67 -35.08 -65.99 3.98
CA PRO A 67 -34.76 -65.69 2.59
C PRO A 67 -36.03 -65.25 1.84
N LEU A 68 -36.01 -64.01 1.35
CA LEU A 68 -37.07 -63.48 0.50
C LEU A 68 -37.15 -64.32 -0.80
N ARG A 69 -38.36 -64.65 -1.24
CA ARG A 69 -38.55 -65.44 -2.47
C ARG A 69 -38.32 -64.54 -3.70
N THR A 70 -37.41 -64.94 -4.60
CA THR A 70 -37.03 -64.17 -5.80
C THR A 70 -37.98 -64.37 -6.98
N LYS A 71 -37.78 -63.57 -8.04
CA LYS A 71 -38.47 -63.63 -9.34
C LYS A 71 -38.53 -65.01 -10.00
N GLU A 72 -37.60 -65.90 -9.74
CA GLU A 72 -37.56 -67.23 -10.38
C GLU A 72 -38.42 -68.27 -9.66
N LEU A 73 -38.74 -68.05 -8.38
CA LEU A 73 -39.76 -68.82 -7.64
C LEU A 73 -41.19 -68.34 -7.98
N HIS A 74 -41.35 -67.35 -8.87
CA HIS A 74 -42.62 -66.67 -9.19
C HIS A 74 -43.67 -67.51 -9.91
N ILE A 75 -43.32 -68.59 -10.61
CA ILE A 75 -44.24 -69.23 -11.55
C ILE A 75 -45.41 -69.97 -10.86
N LYS A 76 -45.42 -70.13 -9.52
CA LYS A 76 -46.42 -70.96 -8.83
C LYS A 76 -47.28 -70.32 -7.73
N ASN A 77 -47.03 -69.11 -7.22
CA ASN A 77 -47.84 -68.54 -6.10
C ASN A 77 -47.82 -66.99 -6.02
N HIS A 78 -48.78 -66.33 -6.66
CA HIS A 78 -48.93 -64.87 -6.74
C HIS A 78 -49.23 -64.17 -5.40
N THR A 79 -49.99 -64.82 -4.50
CA THR A 79 -50.48 -64.26 -3.23
C THR A 79 -49.37 -63.98 -2.20
N LEU A 80 -48.36 -64.84 -2.13
CA LEU A 80 -47.26 -64.71 -1.14
C LEU A 80 -46.21 -63.66 -1.55
N ALA A 81 -46.08 -63.40 -2.84
CA ALA A 81 -45.24 -62.31 -3.36
C ALA A 81 -45.86 -60.95 -3.04
N MET A 82 -47.18 -60.81 -3.20
CA MET A 82 -47.93 -59.63 -2.77
C MET A 82 -47.83 -59.41 -1.25
N ALA A 83 -47.90 -60.47 -0.45
CA ALA A 83 -47.73 -60.37 1.00
C ALA A 83 -46.32 -59.90 1.41
N SER A 84 -45.27 -60.39 0.74
CA SER A 84 -43.88 -59.97 1.01
C SER A 84 -43.65 -58.51 0.61
N ALA A 85 -44.18 -58.08 -0.55
CA ALA A 85 -44.13 -56.70 -1.00
C ALA A 85 -44.92 -55.77 -0.07
N TYR A 86 -46.14 -56.15 0.32
CA TYR A 86 -46.97 -55.38 1.26
C TYR A 86 -46.30 -55.26 2.64
N LEU A 87 -45.71 -56.35 3.14
CA LEU A 87 -44.97 -56.32 4.40
C LEU A 87 -43.83 -55.30 4.34
N LEU A 88 -42.95 -55.41 3.33
CA LEU A 88 -41.76 -54.55 3.22
C LEU A 88 -42.10 -53.09 2.89
N ARG A 89 -43.13 -52.87 2.08
CA ARG A 89 -43.50 -51.53 1.58
C ARG A 89 -44.41 -50.77 2.55
N GLU A 90 -45.38 -51.43 3.17
CA GLU A 90 -46.47 -50.75 3.90
C GLU A 90 -46.41 -50.96 5.42
N ARG A 91 -46.09 -52.18 5.87
CA ARG A 91 -46.16 -52.53 7.29
C ARG A 91 -44.84 -52.33 8.03
N LEU A 92 -43.75 -52.87 7.48
CA LEU A 92 -42.44 -52.85 8.11
C LEU A 92 -41.93 -51.43 8.38
N PRO A 93 -42.06 -50.44 7.47
CA PRO A 93 -41.64 -49.07 7.74
C PRO A 93 -42.37 -48.45 8.95
N LYS A 94 -43.67 -48.73 9.09
CA LYS A 94 -44.50 -48.24 10.21
C LYS A 94 -44.14 -48.91 11.53
N ILE A 95 -43.93 -50.23 11.51
CA ILE A 95 -43.51 -50.98 12.70
C ILE A 95 -42.11 -50.56 13.14
N HIS A 96 -41.19 -50.35 12.19
CA HIS A 96 -39.83 -49.88 12.47
C HIS A 96 -39.86 -48.47 13.06
N LEU A 97 -40.67 -47.57 12.50
CA LEU A 97 -40.86 -46.24 13.07
C LEU A 97 -41.42 -46.30 14.50
N GLN A 98 -42.45 -47.13 14.74
CA GLN A 98 -43.01 -47.32 16.08
C GLN A 98 -41.94 -47.85 17.05
N PHE A 99 -41.14 -48.82 16.63
CA PHE A 99 -40.02 -49.34 17.42
C PHE A 99 -39.05 -48.21 17.82
N LEU A 100 -38.69 -47.31 16.90
CA LEU A 100 -37.83 -46.17 17.23
C LEU A 100 -38.51 -45.20 18.21
N GLN A 101 -39.82 -44.98 18.08
CA GLN A 101 -40.57 -44.13 19.02
C GLN A 101 -40.65 -44.76 20.42
N ASP A 102 -40.84 -46.07 20.49
CA ASP A 102 -40.85 -46.83 21.74
C ASP A 102 -39.46 -46.80 22.40
N LEU A 103 -38.36 -46.84 21.64
CA LEU A 103 -37.01 -46.66 22.17
C LEU A 103 -36.80 -45.28 22.82
N ILE A 104 -37.47 -44.24 22.31
CA ILE A 104 -37.43 -42.89 22.90
C ILE A 104 -38.26 -42.87 24.20
N GLY A 105 -39.47 -43.44 24.19
CA GLY A 105 -40.41 -43.41 25.31
C GLY A 105 -40.14 -44.40 26.44
N GLY A 106 -39.49 -45.53 26.15
CA GLY A 106 -39.18 -46.59 27.11
C GLY A 106 -38.02 -46.28 28.06
N GLY A 107 -37.31 -45.19 27.83
CA GLY A 107 -36.05 -44.90 28.48
C GLY A 107 -34.97 -45.90 28.05
N LEU A 108 -33.78 -45.41 27.73
CA LEU A 108 -32.57 -46.24 27.67
C LEU A 108 -32.21 -46.66 29.11
N VAL A 109 -33.07 -47.50 29.70
CA VAL A 109 -32.95 -47.99 31.07
C VAL A 109 -31.91 -49.09 31.08
N GLU A 110 -30.92 -48.86 31.95
CA GLU A 110 -29.83 -49.74 32.37
C GLU A 110 -28.77 -50.00 31.31
N LEU A 111 -27.70 -49.21 31.36
CA LEU A 111 -26.31 -49.68 31.30
C LEU A 111 -25.42 -48.53 31.80
N ASP A 112 -24.50 -48.86 32.71
CA ASP A 112 -23.64 -47.96 33.46
C ASP A 112 -22.86 -46.95 32.58
N ASP A 113 -22.79 -45.71 33.07
CA ASP A 113 -21.78 -44.66 32.76
C ASP A 113 -21.70 -44.07 31.33
N ASP A 114 -22.64 -44.37 30.43
CA ASP A 114 -22.61 -43.83 29.05
C ASP A 114 -23.15 -42.37 28.93
N SER A 115 -22.36 -41.50 28.30
CA SER A 115 -22.77 -40.14 27.89
C SER A 115 -24.06 -40.16 27.04
N LEU A 116 -24.92 -39.13 27.19
CA LEU A 116 -26.13 -38.91 26.39
C LEU A 116 -25.86 -39.00 24.87
N ASP A 117 -24.66 -38.64 24.43
CA ASP A 117 -24.25 -38.78 23.02
C ASP A 117 -24.10 -40.24 22.57
N SER A 118 -23.61 -41.14 23.44
CA SER A 118 -23.47 -42.59 23.18
C SER A 118 -24.84 -43.23 22.95
N LEU A 119 -25.82 -42.83 23.78
CA LEU A 119 -27.21 -43.25 23.69
C LEU A 119 -27.87 -42.81 22.37
N VAL A 120 -27.69 -41.55 21.98
CA VAL A 120 -28.18 -41.01 20.71
C VAL A 120 -27.53 -41.70 19.52
N GLN A 121 -26.22 -41.99 19.60
CA GLN A 121 -25.51 -42.73 18.56
C GLN A 121 -26.07 -44.16 18.38
N ARG A 122 -26.34 -44.87 19.50
CA ARG A 122 -26.98 -46.20 19.46
C ARG A 122 -28.37 -46.15 18.86
N TYR A 123 -29.17 -45.15 19.20
CA TYR A 123 -30.49 -44.93 18.59
C TYR A 123 -30.39 -44.84 17.07
N PHE A 124 -29.48 -44.02 16.55
CA PHE A 124 -29.31 -43.86 15.11
C PHE A 124 -28.76 -45.12 14.41
N ASN A 125 -28.05 -46.00 15.10
CA ASN A 125 -27.62 -47.29 14.54
C ASN A 125 -28.80 -48.23 14.21
N HIS A 126 -29.98 -48.00 14.78
CA HIS A 126 -31.19 -48.77 14.47
C HIS A 126 -31.94 -48.28 13.23
N TRP A 127 -31.51 -47.18 12.59
CA TRP A 127 -32.12 -46.70 11.35
C TRP A 127 -31.78 -47.64 10.17
N PRO A 128 -32.64 -47.72 9.13
CA PRO A 128 -32.34 -48.51 7.94
C PRO A 128 -31.04 -48.05 7.28
N LYS A 129 -30.16 -49.00 6.97
CA LYS A 129 -28.94 -48.73 6.20
C LYS A 129 -29.23 -48.63 4.71
N GLU A 130 -28.38 -47.93 3.98
CA GLU A 130 -28.50 -47.73 2.54
C GLU A 130 -28.60 -49.07 1.80
N VAL A 131 -29.63 -49.20 0.96
CA VAL A 131 -29.85 -50.35 0.08
C VAL A 131 -29.90 -49.84 -1.35
N LYS A 132 -29.07 -50.40 -2.24
CA LYS A 132 -29.00 -49.93 -3.63
C LYS A 132 -30.08 -50.53 -4.53
N GLU A 133 -30.46 -51.79 -4.28
CA GLU A 133 -31.37 -52.54 -5.16
C GLU A 133 -32.25 -53.54 -4.40
N GLY A 134 -33.37 -53.95 -5.02
CA GLY A 134 -34.26 -54.99 -4.52
C GLY A 134 -35.42 -54.48 -3.65
N MET A 135 -36.21 -55.41 -3.10
CA MET A 135 -37.46 -55.10 -2.37
C MET A 135 -37.23 -54.34 -1.05
N LEU A 136 -36.00 -54.35 -0.52
CA LEU A 136 -35.63 -53.56 0.66
C LEU A 136 -35.44 -52.07 0.34
N LEU A 137 -35.30 -51.70 -0.93
CA LEU A 137 -35.28 -50.31 -1.37
C LEU A 137 -36.62 -49.61 -1.13
N ASP A 138 -37.74 -50.32 -1.34
CA ASP A 138 -39.08 -49.80 -1.08
C ASP A 138 -39.30 -49.57 0.42
N HIS A 139 -38.85 -50.51 1.26
CA HIS A 139 -38.82 -50.34 2.71
C HIS A 139 -38.00 -49.11 3.11
N TYR A 140 -36.78 -49.01 2.60
CA TYR A 140 -35.87 -47.89 2.85
C TYR A 140 -36.54 -46.55 2.50
N LYS A 141 -36.96 -46.37 1.26
CA LYS A 141 -37.60 -45.12 0.80
C LYS A 141 -38.85 -44.75 1.59
N ASN A 142 -39.72 -45.72 1.85
CA ASN A 142 -40.97 -45.47 2.58
C ASN A 142 -40.72 -45.17 4.06
N PHE A 143 -39.71 -45.80 4.67
CA PHE A 143 -39.32 -45.49 6.04
C PHE A 143 -38.88 -44.02 6.15
N TYR A 144 -37.96 -43.54 5.30
CA TYR A 144 -37.52 -42.14 5.34
C TYR A 144 -38.67 -41.17 5.04
N SER A 145 -39.57 -41.52 4.11
CA SER A 145 -40.80 -40.75 3.84
C SER A 145 -41.72 -40.64 5.04
N LEU A 146 -41.87 -41.73 5.81
CA LEU A 146 -42.67 -41.77 7.04
C LEU A 146 -41.97 -41.04 8.18
N ALA A 147 -40.65 -41.17 8.33
CA ALA A 147 -39.86 -40.48 9.33
C ALA A 147 -40.04 -38.95 9.23
N MET A 148 -40.05 -38.39 8.01
CA MET A 148 -40.33 -36.96 7.78
C MET A 148 -41.73 -36.51 8.20
N LYS A 149 -42.71 -37.42 8.21
CA LYS A 149 -44.11 -37.15 8.58
C LYS A 149 -44.45 -37.57 10.00
N SER A 150 -43.47 -38.13 10.71
CA SER A 150 -43.66 -38.66 12.05
C SER A 150 -43.54 -37.58 13.11
N GLY A 151 -43.82 -37.94 14.36
CA GLY A 151 -43.63 -37.06 15.52
C GLY A 151 -42.15 -36.86 15.87
N ASN A 152 -41.87 -36.80 17.16
CA ASN A 152 -40.54 -36.44 17.66
C ASN A 152 -39.58 -37.64 17.59
N ILE A 153 -38.71 -37.66 16.58
CA ILE A 153 -37.74 -38.75 16.34
C ILE A 153 -36.32 -38.25 16.02
N PHE A 154 -36.11 -36.93 15.97
CA PHE A 154 -34.81 -36.32 15.72
C PHE A 154 -34.28 -35.70 17.01
N TYR A 155 -33.02 -35.94 17.35
CA TYR A 155 -32.44 -35.42 18.59
C TYR A 155 -31.64 -34.14 18.33
N THR A 156 -31.89 -33.09 19.13
CA THR A 156 -31.08 -31.87 19.16
C THR A 156 -30.55 -31.62 20.56
N ARG A 157 -29.31 -31.12 20.69
CA ARG A 157 -28.71 -30.72 21.98
C ARG A 157 -29.25 -29.38 22.52
N ASN A 158 -30.05 -28.67 21.72
CA ASN A 158 -30.61 -27.38 22.11
C ASN A 158 -31.43 -27.48 23.41
N ASN A 159 -31.28 -26.50 24.31
CA ASN A 159 -31.92 -26.44 25.64
C ASN A 159 -31.74 -27.69 26.51
N GLY A 160 -30.58 -28.33 26.49
CA GLY A 160 -30.28 -29.50 27.34
C GLY A 160 -30.71 -30.84 26.77
N GLY A 161 -31.11 -30.89 25.49
CA GLY A 161 -31.43 -32.12 24.79
C GLY A 161 -32.93 -32.35 24.65
N LYS A 162 -33.42 -32.50 23.42
CA LYS A 162 -34.83 -32.85 23.17
C LYS A 162 -35.01 -33.59 21.84
N TRP A 163 -36.07 -34.39 21.78
CA TRP A 163 -36.54 -35.02 20.56
C TRP A 163 -37.56 -34.11 19.87
N ILE A 164 -37.39 -33.89 18.57
CA ILE A 164 -38.18 -32.97 17.75
C ILE A 164 -38.65 -33.64 16.45
N SER A 165 -39.63 -33.01 15.82
CA SER A 165 -40.15 -33.41 14.52
C SER A 165 -39.23 -32.97 13.38
N TYR A 166 -39.43 -33.53 12.19
CA TYR A 166 -38.69 -33.13 10.98
C TYR A 166 -38.89 -31.64 10.65
N GLN A 167 -40.09 -31.12 10.87
CA GLN A 167 -40.47 -29.75 10.53
C GLN A 167 -39.73 -28.71 11.39
N GLU A 168 -39.35 -29.09 12.61
CA GLU A 168 -38.62 -28.24 13.56
C GLU A 168 -37.11 -28.41 13.48
N ALA A 169 -36.63 -29.47 12.83
CA ALA A 169 -35.23 -29.81 12.72
C ALA A 169 -34.51 -28.95 11.68
N VAL A 170 -33.25 -28.61 11.96
CA VAL A 170 -32.31 -28.06 10.97
C VAL A 170 -31.13 -29.01 10.86
N PHE A 171 -30.84 -29.54 9.67
CA PHE A 171 -29.78 -30.54 9.50
C PHE A 171 -28.44 -29.90 9.09
N GLU A 172 -27.37 -30.68 9.23
CA GLU A 172 -26.04 -30.30 8.72
C GLU A 172 -26.01 -30.25 7.19
N ASP A 173 -25.28 -29.27 6.66
CA ASP A 173 -25.07 -29.16 5.22
C ASP A 173 -24.12 -30.25 4.73
N GLU A 174 -24.59 -31.12 3.82
CA GLU A 174 -23.82 -32.25 3.30
C GLU A 174 -22.49 -31.82 2.65
N THR A 175 -22.44 -30.62 2.08
CA THR A 175 -21.23 -30.09 1.44
C THR A 175 -20.08 -29.94 2.44
N LEU A 176 -20.39 -29.76 3.73
CA LEU A 176 -19.41 -29.65 4.80
C LEU A 176 -19.00 -31.00 5.40
N LEU A 177 -19.73 -32.09 5.12
CA LEU A 177 -19.48 -33.42 5.68
C LEU A 177 -18.51 -34.28 4.83
N SER A 178 -17.80 -33.66 3.88
CA SER A 178 -16.97 -34.37 2.89
C SER A 178 -15.47 -34.35 3.18
N ASP A 179 -15.00 -33.39 3.99
CA ASP A 179 -13.59 -33.12 4.26
C ASP A 179 -13.41 -32.85 5.76
N GLY A 180 -12.38 -33.39 6.38
CA GLY A 180 -12.17 -33.29 7.84
C GLY A 180 -12.07 -31.85 8.35
N ILE A 181 -11.53 -30.92 7.56
CA ILE A 181 -11.52 -29.49 7.94
C ILE A 181 -12.93 -28.89 7.87
N LYS A 182 -13.70 -29.25 6.84
CA LYS A 182 -15.09 -28.80 6.67
C LYS A 182 -16.02 -29.43 7.70
N GLU A 183 -15.75 -30.66 8.11
CA GLU A 183 -16.49 -31.36 9.17
C GLU A 183 -16.25 -30.66 10.52
N GLY A 184 -15.01 -30.24 10.79
CA GLY A 184 -14.69 -29.37 11.92
C GLY A 184 -15.47 -28.05 11.90
N ALA A 185 -15.55 -27.39 10.73
CA ALA A 185 -16.37 -26.20 10.56
C ALA A 185 -17.88 -26.48 10.76
N SER A 186 -18.41 -27.59 10.23
CA SER A 186 -19.82 -28.01 10.41
C SER A 186 -20.16 -28.18 11.87
N LYS A 187 -19.29 -28.82 12.64
CA LYS A 187 -19.48 -29.02 14.09
C LYS A 187 -19.53 -27.69 14.83
N ILE A 188 -18.59 -26.79 14.56
CA ILE A 188 -18.54 -25.47 15.21
C ILE A 188 -19.74 -24.60 14.81
N ILE A 189 -20.17 -24.65 13.53
CA ILE A 189 -21.39 -23.97 13.07
C ILE A 189 -22.62 -24.54 13.80
N SER A 190 -22.73 -25.87 13.90
CA SER A 190 -23.84 -26.54 14.57
C SER A 190 -23.92 -26.13 16.04
N ASP A 191 -22.80 -26.18 16.76
CA ASP A 191 -22.71 -25.78 18.15
C ASP A 191 -23.13 -24.30 18.33
N PHE A 192 -22.68 -23.41 17.45
CA PHE A 192 -23.06 -21.99 17.47
C PHE A 192 -24.55 -21.74 17.19
N LEU A 193 -25.12 -22.45 16.22
CA LEU A 193 -26.55 -22.33 15.93
C LEU A 193 -27.39 -22.88 17.10
N ILE A 194 -26.93 -23.94 17.76
CA ILE A 194 -27.54 -24.46 18.99
C ILE A 194 -27.47 -23.43 20.12
N GLU A 195 -26.33 -22.78 20.34
CA GLU A 195 -26.18 -21.66 21.29
C GLU A 195 -27.13 -20.50 20.96
N CYS A 196 -27.47 -20.30 19.67
CA CYS A 196 -28.45 -19.33 19.19
C CYS A 196 -29.92 -19.81 19.28
N SER A 197 -30.18 -20.90 20.02
CA SER A 197 -31.48 -21.54 20.20
C SER A 197 -32.09 -22.14 18.93
N ILE A 198 -31.28 -22.48 17.93
CA ILE A 198 -31.73 -23.19 16.72
C ILE A 198 -31.65 -24.70 16.97
N ASN A 199 -32.68 -25.43 16.55
CA ASN A 199 -32.79 -26.87 16.69
C ASN A 199 -31.93 -27.63 15.66
N VAL A 200 -30.61 -27.49 15.73
CA VAL A 200 -29.72 -28.25 14.84
C VAL A 200 -29.68 -29.72 15.25
N VAL A 201 -29.83 -30.61 14.27
CA VAL A 201 -29.80 -32.06 14.42
C VAL A 201 -28.58 -32.59 13.68
N GLN A 202 -27.66 -33.20 14.42
CA GLN A 202 -26.48 -33.84 13.85
C GLN A 202 -26.79 -35.32 13.60
N LEU A 203 -26.74 -35.73 12.33
CA LEU A 203 -27.06 -37.08 11.91
C LEU A 203 -25.83 -37.78 11.35
N PRO A 204 -25.68 -39.09 11.58
CA PRO A 204 -24.74 -39.89 10.80
C PRO A 204 -24.95 -39.71 9.29
N HIS A 205 -23.86 -39.55 8.54
CA HIS A 205 -23.89 -39.24 7.10
C HIS A 205 -24.76 -40.20 6.27
N ASN A 206 -24.74 -41.49 6.62
CA ASN A 206 -25.54 -42.52 5.97
C ASN A 206 -27.05 -42.32 6.17
N ILE A 207 -27.46 -41.72 7.30
CA ILE A 207 -28.86 -41.42 7.58
C ILE A 207 -29.28 -40.16 6.84
N LEU A 208 -28.45 -39.13 6.87
CA LEU A 208 -28.70 -37.88 6.15
C LEU A 208 -28.88 -38.13 4.64
N LYS A 209 -28.08 -39.02 4.04
CA LYS A 209 -28.21 -39.45 2.65
C LYS A 209 -29.47 -40.27 2.32
N GLY A 210 -30.18 -40.78 3.33
CA GLY A 210 -31.41 -41.51 3.11
C GLY A 210 -32.62 -40.65 2.80
N PHE A 211 -32.56 -39.35 3.14
CA PHE A 211 -33.61 -38.40 2.81
C PHE A 211 -33.54 -37.98 1.33
N PRO A 212 -34.69 -37.69 0.68
CA PRO A 212 -34.71 -37.13 -0.67
C PRO A 212 -33.88 -35.83 -0.74
N GLU A 213 -33.12 -35.67 -1.82
CA GLU A 213 -32.18 -34.55 -1.98
C GLU A 213 -32.86 -33.17 -1.83
N GLU A 214 -34.04 -32.99 -2.42
CA GLU A 214 -34.82 -31.75 -2.35
C GLU A 214 -35.25 -31.40 -0.92
N GLU A 215 -35.78 -32.38 -0.19
CA GLU A 215 -36.25 -32.19 1.19
C GLU A 215 -35.08 -31.92 2.14
N ARG A 216 -33.95 -32.60 1.91
CA ARG A 216 -32.72 -32.38 2.68
C ARG A 216 -32.15 -30.98 2.46
N LYS A 217 -32.07 -30.51 1.20
CA LYS A 217 -31.61 -29.14 0.87
C LYS A 217 -32.50 -28.06 1.47
N ARG A 218 -33.80 -28.35 1.63
CA ARG A 218 -34.75 -27.42 2.26
C ARG A 218 -34.54 -27.27 3.76
N GLN A 219 -34.13 -28.35 4.42
CA GLN A 219 -34.12 -28.45 5.88
C GLN A 219 -32.71 -28.33 6.49
N GLN A 220 -31.65 -28.32 5.67
CA GLN A 220 -30.28 -28.04 6.13
C GLN A 220 -30.08 -26.57 6.53
N PHE A 221 -29.13 -26.28 7.43
CA PHE A 221 -28.71 -24.90 7.64
C PHE A 221 -28.09 -24.35 6.35
N THR A 222 -28.28 -23.06 6.12
CA THR A 222 -27.78 -22.36 4.93
C THR A 222 -26.81 -21.27 5.34
N PRO A 223 -25.90 -20.83 4.46
CA PRO A 223 -25.02 -19.70 4.74
C PRO A 223 -25.78 -18.47 5.24
N LYS A 224 -26.97 -18.20 4.67
CA LYS A 224 -27.88 -17.14 5.11
C LYS A 224 -28.26 -17.23 6.59
N LEU A 225 -28.70 -18.41 7.06
CA LEU A 225 -29.06 -18.63 8.47
C LEU A 225 -27.89 -18.33 9.40
N VAL A 226 -26.68 -18.77 9.02
CA VAL A 226 -25.48 -18.52 9.81
C VAL A 226 -25.15 -17.03 9.83
N ARG A 227 -25.19 -16.34 8.67
CA ARG A 227 -24.95 -14.89 8.57
C ARG A 227 -25.90 -14.05 9.43
N ASP A 228 -27.18 -14.40 9.48
CA ASP A 228 -28.16 -13.69 10.28
C ASP A 228 -27.88 -13.75 11.79
N LYS A 229 -27.29 -14.86 12.26
CA LYS A 229 -26.91 -15.06 13.67
C LYS A 229 -25.52 -14.51 14.01
N ILE A 230 -24.60 -14.48 13.05
CA ILE A 230 -23.20 -14.04 13.21
C ILE A 230 -23.03 -12.54 13.52
N ARG A 231 -24.04 -11.70 13.31
CA ARG A 231 -23.91 -10.24 13.45
C ARG A 231 -23.36 -9.78 14.81
N ASN A 232 -23.58 -10.57 15.86
CA ASN A 232 -23.09 -10.34 17.22
C ASN A 232 -22.14 -11.46 17.69
N ILE A 233 -21.16 -11.82 16.86
CA ILE A 233 -20.14 -12.80 17.24
C ILE A 233 -19.46 -12.42 18.56
N THR A 234 -19.35 -13.39 19.45
CA THR A 234 -18.57 -13.29 20.68
C THR A 234 -17.11 -13.66 20.40
N LYS A 235 -16.17 -13.04 21.13
CA LYS A 235 -14.74 -13.34 21.00
C LYS A 235 -14.44 -14.84 21.15
N GLY A 236 -15.15 -15.52 22.05
CA GLY A 236 -15.01 -16.97 22.28
C GLY A 236 -15.44 -17.85 21.10
N PHE A 237 -16.38 -17.42 20.26
CA PHE A 237 -16.73 -18.16 19.04
C PHE A 237 -15.60 -18.11 18.01
N VAL A 238 -14.94 -16.97 17.88
CA VAL A 238 -13.86 -16.81 16.90
C VAL A 238 -12.60 -17.57 17.29
N GLU A 239 -12.30 -17.65 18.60
CA GLU A 239 -11.20 -18.47 19.11
C GLU A 239 -11.41 -19.96 18.81
N LYS A 240 -12.66 -20.46 18.88
CA LYS A 240 -12.99 -21.85 18.48
C LYS A 240 -12.76 -22.11 16.98
N LEU A 241 -12.84 -21.08 16.13
CA LEU A 241 -12.73 -21.19 14.68
C LEU A 241 -11.29 -21.18 14.14
N ASP A 242 -10.26 -20.91 14.94
CA ASP A 242 -8.94 -20.53 14.43
C ASP A 242 -8.35 -21.54 13.41
N ASN A 243 -8.51 -22.84 13.65
CA ASN A 243 -8.02 -23.91 12.76
C ASN A 243 -8.91 -24.19 11.53
N VAL A 244 -10.17 -23.77 11.56
CA VAL A 244 -11.18 -24.06 10.51
C VAL A 244 -11.74 -22.79 9.87
N PHE A 245 -11.18 -21.62 10.20
CA PHE A 245 -11.72 -20.32 9.84
C PHE A 245 -11.86 -20.16 8.32
N SER A 246 -10.86 -20.63 7.57
CA SER A 246 -10.86 -20.58 6.11
C SER A 246 -12.06 -21.32 5.51
N ALA A 247 -12.33 -22.55 5.96
CA ALA A 247 -13.45 -23.36 5.50
C ALA A 247 -14.80 -22.76 5.92
N PHE A 248 -14.90 -22.25 7.15
CA PHE A 248 -16.08 -21.56 7.64
C PHE A 248 -16.39 -20.30 6.81
N PHE A 249 -15.39 -19.46 6.57
CA PHE A 249 -15.59 -18.22 5.84
C PHE A 249 -15.86 -18.47 4.36
N GLU A 250 -15.24 -19.50 3.77
CA GLU A 250 -15.56 -19.97 2.42
C GLU A 250 -17.03 -20.43 2.31
N TYR A 251 -17.52 -21.17 3.30
CA TYR A 251 -18.93 -21.56 3.38
C TYR A 251 -19.87 -20.34 3.43
N LEU A 252 -19.54 -19.32 4.23
CA LEU A 252 -20.31 -18.07 4.31
C LEU A 252 -20.36 -17.29 2.99
N LEU A 253 -19.41 -17.49 2.09
CA LEU A 253 -19.37 -16.83 0.78
C LEU A 253 -19.90 -17.69 -0.38
N SER A 254 -20.20 -18.97 -0.12
CA SER A 254 -20.52 -19.96 -1.15
C SER A 254 -21.72 -19.60 -2.04
N ASP A 255 -22.73 -18.93 -1.49
CA ASP A 255 -23.94 -18.49 -2.21
C ASP A 255 -23.83 -17.09 -2.83
N LYS A 256 -22.66 -16.45 -2.73
CA LYS A 256 -22.35 -15.12 -3.28
C LYS A 256 -23.26 -13.99 -2.80
N ALA A 257 -24.02 -14.19 -1.72
CA ALA A 257 -24.93 -13.19 -1.17
C ALA A 257 -24.19 -12.16 -0.28
N PHE A 258 -23.16 -11.50 -0.82
CA PHE A 258 -22.25 -10.62 -0.09
C PHE A 258 -22.97 -9.50 0.70
N ALA A 259 -24.11 -9.00 0.20
CA ALA A 259 -24.87 -7.95 0.86
C ALA A 259 -25.45 -8.37 2.22
N GLU A 260 -25.66 -9.68 2.45
CA GLU A 260 -26.17 -10.21 3.73
C GLU A 260 -25.09 -10.23 4.83
N LEU A 261 -23.81 -10.13 4.46
CA LEU A 261 -22.70 -10.03 5.42
C LEU A 261 -22.56 -8.65 6.07
N ARG A 262 -23.35 -7.67 5.63
CA ARG A 262 -23.33 -6.31 6.19
C ARG A 262 -23.70 -6.35 7.68
N GLY A 263 -22.85 -5.74 8.49
CA GLY A 263 -22.96 -5.70 9.95
C GLY A 263 -22.18 -6.81 10.66
N CYS A 264 -21.65 -7.81 9.95
CA CYS A 264 -20.91 -8.92 10.56
C CYS A 264 -19.46 -8.53 10.87
N ASN A 265 -19.02 -8.78 12.10
CA ASN A 265 -17.64 -8.53 12.54
C ASN A 265 -16.76 -9.79 12.41
N ILE A 266 -16.44 -10.16 11.18
CA ILE A 266 -15.80 -11.44 10.85
C ILE A 266 -14.59 -11.33 9.92
N LEU A 267 -14.26 -10.17 9.38
CA LEU A 267 -13.15 -10.07 8.43
C LEU A 267 -11.83 -10.11 9.21
N PRO A 268 -10.94 -11.12 9.03
CA PRO A 268 -9.68 -11.17 9.77
C PRO A 268 -8.73 -10.07 9.28
N LEU A 269 -8.11 -9.34 10.21
CA LEU A 269 -7.21 -8.21 9.94
C LEU A 269 -5.78 -8.52 10.40
N MET A 270 -4.80 -7.82 9.82
CA MET A 270 -3.37 -8.05 10.11
C MET A 270 -2.97 -7.71 11.55
N ASP A 271 -3.74 -6.86 12.23
CA ASP A 271 -3.58 -6.56 13.66
C ASP A 271 -4.16 -7.67 14.58
N LYS A 272 -4.60 -8.79 14.00
CA LYS A 272 -5.26 -9.93 14.67
C LYS A 272 -6.67 -9.62 15.18
N SER A 273 -7.23 -8.46 14.85
CA SER A 273 -8.61 -8.13 15.14
C SER A 273 -9.55 -8.60 14.02
N PHE A 274 -10.86 -8.43 14.24
CA PHE A 274 -11.89 -8.72 13.24
C PHE A 274 -12.59 -7.42 12.85
N GLY A 275 -12.61 -7.15 11.55
CA GLY A 275 -13.23 -5.99 10.92
C GLY A 275 -14.71 -6.21 10.63
N LYS A 276 -15.48 -5.12 10.78
CA LYS A 276 -16.92 -5.10 10.53
C LYS A 276 -17.22 -4.83 9.05
N LEU A 277 -17.78 -5.82 8.38
CA LEU A 277 -18.22 -5.73 6.99
C LEU A 277 -19.41 -4.77 6.86
N ASN A 278 -19.30 -3.78 6.00
CA ASN A 278 -20.31 -2.73 5.80
C ASN A 278 -20.46 -2.39 4.32
N LYS A 279 -21.36 -1.46 3.98
CA LYS A 279 -21.42 -0.90 2.62
C LYS A 279 -20.08 -0.21 2.26
N PRO A 280 -19.70 -0.19 0.97
CA PRO A 280 -18.51 0.51 0.49
C PRO A 280 -18.48 1.96 0.94
N PHE A 281 -17.27 2.52 1.01
CA PHE A 281 -16.97 3.85 1.52
C PHE A 281 -18.00 4.92 1.10
N LYS A 282 -18.69 5.47 2.11
CA LYS A 282 -19.27 6.82 2.12
C LYS A 282 -18.62 7.51 3.31
N GLU A 283 -18.31 8.80 3.17
CA GLU A 283 -17.54 9.61 4.12
C GLU A 283 -17.73 9.18 5.60
N GLY A 284 -16.62 8.87 6.27
CA GLY A 284 -16.59 8.51 7.69
C GLY A 284 -16.58 7.01 8.04
N ARG A 285 -16.58 6.09 7.07
CA ARG A 285 -16.50 4.62 7.33
C ARG A 285 -15.15 4.02 6.94
N ILE A 286 -14.70 3.02 7.69
CA ILE A 286 -13.44 2.30 7.42
C ILE A 286 -13.59 1.45 6.15
N GLN A 287 -12.59 1.50 5.27
CA GLN A 287 -12.44 0.65 4.10
C GLN A 287 -11.30 -0.34 4.35
N PHE A 288 -11.52 -1.62 4.06
CA PHE A 288 -10.53 -2.67 4.18
C PHE A 288 -9.90 -3.01 2.84
N TYR A 289 -8.61 -3.37 2.87
CA TYR A 289 -7.79 -3.59 1.70
C TYR A 289 -7.14 -4.97 1.70
N ILE A 290 -7.19 -5.64 0.55
CA ILE A 290 -6.41 -6.84 0.25
C ILE A 290 -5.18 -6.37 -0.53
N ALA A 291 -4.01 -6.53 0.06
CA ALA A 291 -2.74 -6.01 -0.45
C ALA A 291 -1.63 -7.07 -0.32
N ASN A 292 -0.63 -7.07 -1.21
CA ASN A 292 0.48 -8.01 -1.11
C ASN A 292 1.42 -7.68 0.06
N LYS A 293 2.35 -8.58 0.39
CA LYS A 293 3.26 -8.42 1.53
C LYS A 293 4.14 -7.16 1.42
N THR A 294 4.54 -6.78 0.21
CA THR A 294 5.35 -5.59 -0.04
C THR A 294 4.56 -4.30 0.17
N GLU A 295 3.31 -4.24 -0.28
CA GLU A 295 2.39 -3.12 -0.05
C GLU A 295 2.09 -2.96 1.44
N MET A 296 1.73 -4.05 2.14
CA MET A 296 1.43 -4.01 3.58
C MET A 296 2.63 -3.55 4.42
N ALA A 297 3.86 -3.91 4.02
CA ALA A 297 5.07 -3.51 4.72
C ALA A 297 5.30 -1.98 4.69
N LEU A 298 4.76 -1.27 3.70
CA LEU A 298 4.82 0.19 3.61
C LEU A 298 3.86 0.89 4.58
N PHE A 299 2.94 0.16 5.23
CA PHE A 299 1.91 0.75 6.07
C PHE A 299 1.78 0.03 7.44
N PRO A 300 2.86 -0.04 8.25
CA PRO A 300 2.88 -0.85 9.47
C PRO A 300 1.84 -0.42 10.52
N ASN A 301 1.56 0.87 10.64
CA ASN A 301 0.57 1.41 11.59
C ASN A 301 -0.89 1.29 11.12
N LEU A 302 -1.09 0.79 9.89
CA LEU A 302 -2.40 0.58 9.30
C LEU A 302 -2.73 -0.91 9.19
N SER A 303 -2.13 -1.76 10.03
CA SER A 303 -2.45 -3.20 10.06
C SER A 303 -3.94 -3.49 10.30
N SER A 304 -4.68 -2.56 10.93
CA SER A 304 -6.12 -2.67 11.17
C SER A 304 -7.00 -2.45 9.93
N ILE A 305 -6.45 -1.97 8.81
CA ILE A 305 -7.21 -1.83 7.55
C ILE A 305 -6.86 -2.92 6.53
N PHE A 306 -5.79 -3.68 6.74
CA PHE A 306 -5.37 -4.75 5.84
C PHE A 306 -5.93 -6.11 6.28
N VAL A 307 -6.45 -6.86 5.31
CA VAL A 307 -6.98 -8.20 5.52
C VAL A 307 -5.85 -9.20 5.73
N ASP A 308 -5.95 -10.03 6.77
CA ASP A 308 -5.02 -11.13 7.01
C ASP A 308 -5.26 -12.29 6.04
N GLN A 309 -4.50 -12.30 4.95
CA GLN A 309 -4.56 -13.34 3.93
C GLN A 309 -4.07 -14.71 4.42
N GLY A 310 -3.34 -14.78 5.54
CA GLY A 310 -2.89 -16.05 6.12
C GLY A 310 -4.04 -16.89 6.66
N LYS A 311 -5.15 -16.26 7.04
CA LYS A 311 -6.36 -16.93 7.54
C LYS A 311 -7.40 -17.24 6.46
N LEU A 312 -7.19 -16.79 5.23
CA LEU A 312 -8.17 -16.92 4.13
C LEU A 312 -7.69 -17.89 3.06
N SER A 313 -8.62 -18.63 2.46
CA SER A 313 -8.34 -19.46 1.29
C SER A 313 -8.23 -18.59 0.03
N LYS A 314 -7.47 -19.04 -0.98
CA LYS A 314 -7.37 -18.32 -2.27
C LYS A 314 -8.75 -18.09 -2.93
N PRO A 315 -9.68 -19.07 -2.98
CA PRO A 315 -11.04 -18.85 -3.49
C PRO A 315 -11.80 -17.75 -2.74
N THR A 316 -11.59 -17.64 -1.43
CA THR A 316 -12.21 -16.59 -0.60
C THR A 316 -11.70 -15.21 -0.96
N ILE A 317 -10.38 -15.06 -1.14
CA ILE A 317 -9.76 -13.80 -1.56
C ILE A 317 -10.29 -13.41 -2.95
N ASP A 318 -10.32 -14.35 -3.88
CA ASP A 318 -10.84 -14.13 -5.23
C ASP A 318 -12.32 -13.69 -5.17
N ALA A 319 -13.15 -14.36 -4.37
CA ALA A 319 -14.55 -14.00 -4.17
C ALA A 319 -14.74 -12.57 -3.61
N LEU A 320 -13.94 -12.16 -2.62
CA LEU A 320 -14.00 -10.82 -2.02
C LEU A 320 -13.54 -9.70 -2.98
N THR A 321 -12.73 -10.03 -3.99
CA THR A 321 -12.24 -9.07 -4.98
C THR A 321 -13.12 -8.94 -6.23
N THR A 322 -14.23 -9.70 -6.31
CA THR A 322 -15.20 -9.59 -7.41
C THR A 322 -15.91 -8.24 -7.45
N ALA A 323 -16.42 -7.86 -8.63
CA ALA A 323 -17.17 -6.61 -8.80
C ALA A 323 -18.46 -6.58 -7.96
N GLU A 324 -19.10 -7.73 -7.76
CA GLU A 324 -20.28 -7.90 -6.93
C GLU A 324 -19.95 -7.69 -5.45
N ALA A 325 -18.87 -8.30 -4.96
CA ALA A 325 -18.42 -8.16 -3.57
C ALA A 325 -17.99 -6.73 -3.25
N THR A 326 -17.17 -6.11 -4.10
CA THR A 326 -16.67 -4.73 -3.92
C THR A 326 -17.79 -3.68 -3.98
N LYS A 327 -18.89 -3.94 -4.70
CA LYS A 327 -20.11 -3.09 -4.64
C LYS A 327 -20.94 -3.34 -3.39
N ALA A 328 -20.90 -4.55 -2.84
CA ALA A 328 -21.70 -4.93 -1.69
C ALA A 328 -21.05 -4.57 -0.34
N LEU A 329 -19.71 -4.68 -0.26
CA LEU A 329 -18.89 -4.68 0.94
C LEU A 329 -17.77 -3.62 0.89
N ASN A 330 -17.34 -3.14 2.06
CA ASN A 330 -16.20 -2.25 2.25
C ASN A 330 -14.85 -2.98 2.22
N VAL A 331 -14.71 -3.99 1.36
CA VAL A 331 -13.47 -4.74 1.12
C VAL A 331 -13.14 -4.64 -0.36
N ARG A 332 -11.91 -4.27 -0.70
CA ARG A 332 -11.42 -4.25 -2.08
C ARG A 332 -9.93 -4.57 -2.15
N LYS A 333 -9.44 -4.90 -3.34
CA LYS A 333 -8.00 -4.94 -3.59
C LYS A 333 -7.42 -3.52 -3.48
N LEU A 334 -6.21 -3.39 -2.93
CA LEU A 334 -5.50 -2.11 -2.94
C LEU A 334 -5.20 -1.71 -4.39
N ASP A 335 -5.80 -0.62 -4.84
CA ASP A 335 -5.55 0.01 -6.14
C ASP A 335 -4.63 1.23 -5.97
N ASN A 336 -4.17 1.78 -7.09
CA ASN A 336 -3.20 2.88 -7.09
C ASN A 336 -3.76 4.15 -6.41
N ASP A 337 -5.04 4.47 -6.63
CA ASP A 337 -5.72 5.60 -5.99
C ASP A 337 -5.79 5.43 -4.46
N ALA A 338 -6.21 4.26 -4.00
CA ALA A 338 -6.21 3.95 -2.58
C ALA A 338 -4.80 3.98 -1.98
N PHE A 339 -3.79 3.47 -2.70
CA PHE A 339 -2.40 3.54 -2.26
C PHE A 339 -1.95 4.99 -2.04
N ILE A 340 -2.22 5.89 -2.99
CA ILE A 340 -1.92 7.32 -2.88
C ILE A 340 -2.64 7.93 -1.66
N GLN A 341 -3.91 7.62 -1.45
CA GLN A 341 -4.67 8.10 -0.29
C GLN A 341 -4.09 7.61 1.05
N LEU A 342 -3.58 6.38 1.12
CA LEU A 342 -2.93 5.85 2.32
C LEU A 342 -1.57 6.52 2.57
N VAL A 343 -0.78 6.78 1.52
CA VAL A 343 0.48 7.53 1.63
C VAL A 343 0.19 8.97 2.10
N SER A 344 -0.83 9.62 1.53
CA SER A 344 -1.27 10.96 1.93
C SER A 344 -1.67 11.02 3.40
N LYS A 345 -2.28 9.96 3.95
CA LYS A 345 -2.60 9.87 5.39
C LYS A 345 -1.37 9.74 6.30
N ILE A 346 -0.27 9.17 5.81
CA ILE A 346 0.98 9.03 6.58
C ILE A 346 1.77 10.34 6.54
N LEU A 347 1.95 10.91 5.35
CA LEU A 347 2.80 12.07 5.14
C LEU A 347 2.09 13.40 5.44
N CYS A 348 0.76 13.41 5.39
CA CYS A 348 -0.10 14.59 5.38
C CYS A 348 0.18 15.50 4.16
N PRO A 349 -0.86 16.10 3.54
CA PRO A 349 -0.65 17.07 2.48
C PRO A 349 0.10 18.31 2.99
N GLY A 350 1.05 18.80 2.19
CA GLY A 350 1.86 19.99 2.49
C GLY A 350 3.17 20.02 1.72
N ASP A 351 3.82 21.18 1.72
CA ASP A 351 5.07 21.39 0.96
C ASP A 351 6.26 20.64 1.56
N HIS A 352 6.28 20.50 2.89
CA HIS A 352 7.43 19.97 3.62
C HIS A 352 7.02 19.14 4.83
N LEU A 353 7.83 18.12 5.15
CA LEU A 353 7.69 17.29 6.33
C LEU A 353 9.06 16.92 6.89
N ASN A 354 9.31 17.26 8.16
CA ASN A 354 10.52 16.82 8.85
C ASN A 354 10.34 15.40 9.39
N TYR A 355 11.39 14.57 9.29
CA TYR A 355 11.37 13.20 9.78
C TYR A 355 12.70 12.81 10.42
N GLU A 356 12.66 11.77 11.25
CA GLU A 356 13.83 11.20 11.92
C GLU A 356 14.32 9.95 11.16
N SER A 357 15.63 9.79 11.01
CA SER A 357 16.21 8.66 10.27
C SER A 357 15.94 7.29 10.89
N ASP A 358 15.73 7.26 12.19
CA ASP A 358 15.38 6.11 13.02
C ASP A 358 13.95 6.21 13.57
N GLY A 359 13.14 7.10 12.95
CA GLY A 359 11.74 7.26 13.29
C GLY A 359 10.96 5.96 13.17
N THR A 360 9.89 5.85 13.96
CA THR A 360 9.08 4.62 14.03
C THR A 360 8.16 4.43 12.82
N ILE A 361 7.82 5.51 12.12
CA ILE A 361 6.86 5.52 11.00
C ILE A 361 7.55 5.86 9.68
N ILE A 362 8.17 7.04 9.62
CA ILE A 362 8.89 7.55 8.46
C ILE A 362 10.38 7.52 8.82
N ASN A 363 11.16 6.75 8.08
CA ASN A 363 12.59 6.60 8.24
C ASN A 363 13.24 6.27 6.90
N ASP A 364 14.58 6.25 6.84
CA ASP A 364 15.34 6.05 5.60
C ASP A 364 14.98 4.73 4.91
N LYS A 365 14.84 3.66 5.71
CA LYS A 365 14.48 2.33 5.19
C LYS A 365 13.08 2.34 4.57
N TRP A 366 12.11 2.95 5.24
CA TRP A 366 10.75 3.07 4.74
C TRP A 366 10.69 3.89 3.44
N LEU A 367 11.46 4.99 3.35
CA LEU A 367 11.56 5.80 2.13
C LEU A 367 12.18 5.03 0.97
N ASP A 368 13.25 4.27 1.22
CA ASP A 368 13.88 3.43 0.22
C ASP A 368 12.90 2.33 -0.27
N ASP A 369 12.14 1.72 0.64
CA ASP A 369 11.12 0.73 0.32
C ASP A 369 9.96 1.35 -0.50
N LEU A 370 9.50 2.55 -0.13
CA LEU A 370 8.47 3.30 -0.84
C LEU A 370 8.90 3.63 -2.27
N TRP A 371 10.09 4.22 -2.43
CA TRP A 371 10.59 4.60 -3.74
C TRP A 371 10.92 3.39 -4.61
N ARG A 372 11.37 2.28 -4.02
CA ARG A 372 11.52 1.01 -4.74
C ARG A 372 10.17 0.50 -5.27
N TYR A 373 9.11 0.60 -4.48
CA TYR A 373 7.76 0.24 -4.91
C TYR A 373 7.24 1.18 -6.02
N LEU A 374 7.40 2.49 -5.87
CA LEU A 374 7.00 3.47 -6.89
C LEU A 374 7.77 3.29 -8.21
N ASN A 375 9.05 2.96 -8.14
CA ASN A 375 9.86 2.70 -9.34
C ASN A 375 9.51 1.38 -10.05
N ALA A 376 8.92 0.42 -9.34
CA ALA A 376 8.45 -0.84 -9.90
C ALA A 376 7.01 -0.76 -10.45
N THR A 377 6.20 0.19 -9.97
CA THR A 377 4.77 0.32 -10.31
C THR A 377 4.53 1.48 -11.27
N GLU A 378 4.47 1.19 -12.57
CA GLU A 378 4.27 2.21 -13.64
C GLU A 378 2.91 2.91 -13.58
N GLY A 379 1.87 2.22 -13.09
CA GLY A 379 0.50 2.76 -13.05
C GLY A 379 0.22 3.85 -12.00
N ILE A 380 1.21 4.23 -11.18
CA ILE A 380 1.08 5.33 -10.21
C ILE A 380 1.71 6.57 -10.85
N GLU A 381 0.92 7.59 -11.14
CA GLU A 381 1.41 8.85 -11.71
C GLU A 381 2.00 9.77 -10.63
N MET A 382 3.15 10.40 -10.90
CA MET A 382 3.82 11.27 -9.94
C MET A 382 3.04 12.56 -9.66
N ALA A 383 2.18 13.00 -10.60
CA ALA A 383 1.30 14.15 -10.42
C ALA A 383 0.36 14.02 -9.21
N ALA A 384 0.04 12.79 -8.79
CA ALA A 384 -0.80 12.57 -7.61
C ALA A 384 -0.11 12.93 -6.28
N PHE A 385 1.19 13.21 -6.30
CA PHE A 385 1.99 13.63 -5.13
C PHE A 385 2.44 15.10 -5.20
N GLU A 386 1.79 15.93 -6.04
CA GLU A 386 2.11 17.36 -6.15
C GLU A 386 2.05 18.08 -4.78
N ASP A 387 1.04 17.76 -3.97
CA ASP A 387 0.83 18.35 -2.63
C ASP A 387 1.26 17.40 -1.48
N ILE A 388 2.03 16.34 -1.75
CA ILE A 388 2.42 15.36 -0.73
C ILE A 388 3.94 15.36 -0.58
N PRO A 389 4.51 15.52 0.62
CA PRO A 389 5.96 15.59 0.81
C PRO A 389 6.59 14.20 0.80
N ILE A 390 6.87 13.68 -0.40
CA ILE A 390 7.41 12.34 -0.66
C ILE A 390 8.93 12.33 -0.92
N LEU A 391 9.48 13.45 -1.39
CA LEU A 391 10.84 13.49 -1.94
C LEU A 391 11.86 13.90 -0.87
N PRO A 392 12.82 13.04 -0.48
CA PRO A 392 13.80 13.42 0.53
C PRO A 392 14.86 14.38 -0.01
N THR A 393 15.19 15.36 0.81
CA THR A 393 16.19 16.39 0.52
C THR A 393 17.57 16.01 1.08
N ILE A 394 18.60 16.50 0.41
CA ILE A 394 20.00 16.42 0.85
C ILE A 394 20.32 17.66 1.67
N GLY A 395 20.69 17.47 2.93
CA GLY A 395 21.02 18.55 3.83
C GLY A 395 21.15 18.10 5.29
N PRO A 396 21.55 19.01 6.20
CA PRO A 396 21.66 18.70 7.62
C PRO A 396 20.30 18.43 8.27
N ASN A 397 19.23 19.03 7.73
CA ASN A 397 17.87 18.85 8.19
C ASN A 397 17.19 17.82 7.28
N ARG A 398 16.87 16.65 7.85
CA ARG A 398 16.16 15.57 7.14
C ARG A 398 14.71 15.97 6.92
N MET A 399 14.42 16.40 5.70
CA MET A 399 13.12 16.92 5.30
C MET A 399 12.68 16.25 4.00
N LEU A 400 11.40 15.94 3.91
CA LEU A 400 10.71 15.58 2.68
C LEU A 400 10.05 16.82 2.09
N VAL A 401 10.04 16.91 0.77
CA VAL A 401 9.38 17.98 0.02
C VAL A 401 8.39 17.42 -0.98
N SER A 402 7.37 18.20 -1.30
CA SER A 402 6.37 17.83 -2.28
C SER A 402 6.88 17.97 -3.71
N LEU A 403 6.10 17.47 -4.67
CA LEU A 403 6.39 17.58 -6.10
C LEU A 403 5.81 18.86 -6.72
N ASP A 404 5.49 19.87 -5.91
CA ASP A 404 5.00 21.17 -6.38
C ASP A 404 6.07 21.86 -7.24
N ARG A 405 5.71 22.17 -8.48
CA ARG A 405 6.59 22.81 -9.47
C ARG A 405 6.98 24.24 -9.10
N LYS A 406 6.30 24.84 -8.12
CA LYS A 406 6.64 26.17 -7.57
C LYS A 406 7.78 26.09 -6.56
N LEU A 407 8.13 24.89 -6.06
CA LEU A 407 9.24 24.73 -5.14
C LEU A 407 10.58 24.73 -5.91
N PRO A 408 11.64 25.32 -5.32
CA PRO A 408 12.97 25.30 -5.90
C PRO A 408 13.62 23.91 -5.72
N LEU A 409 13.28 22.95 -6.59
CA LEU A 409 13.80 21.58 -6.57
C LEU A 409 14.93 21.40 -7.59
N LEU A 410 16.12 20.98 -7.13
CA LEU A 410 17.30 20.79 -7.98
C LEU A 410 18.02 19.48 -7.67
N TYR A 411 18.42 18.72 -8.68
CA TYR A 411 19.33 17.58 -8.47
C TYR A 411 20.71 18.04 -8.04
N GLU A 412 21.29 17.36 -7.06
CA GLU A 412 22.64 17.69 -6.60
C GLU A 412 23.72 17.30 -7.63
N ASP A 413 24.74 18.16 -7.81
CA ASP A 413 26.03 17.76 -8.38
C ASP A 413 27.09 17.71 -7.26
N GLY A 414 27.49 16.50 -6.85
CA GLY A 414 28.50 16.30 -5.81
C GLY A 414 29.87 16.92 -6.11
N ARG A 415 30.17 17.27 -7.36
CA ARG A 415 31.41 17.99 -7.74
C ARG A 415 31.33 19.49 -7.45
N LYS A 416 30.14 20.01 -7.14
CA LYS A 416 29.84 21.44 -6.92
C LYS A 416 29.29 21.68 -5.52
N SER A 417 29.82 20.99 -4.51
CA SER A 417 29.41 21.08 -3.10
C SER A 417 29.30 22.50 -2.55
N ASN A 418 30.18 23.42 -2.96
CA ASN A 418 30.10 24.82 -2.53
C ASN A 418 28.85 25.54 -3.06
N ILE A 419 28.41 25.24 -4.29
CA ILE A 419 27.18 25.82 -4.86
C ILE A 419 25.97 25.16 -4.22
N ASN A 420 26.00 23.85 -4.02
CA ASN A 420 24.97 23.12 -3.28
C ASN A 420 24.72 23.74 -1.90
N ALA A 421 25.78 23.99 -1.14
CA ALA A 421 25.68 24.63 0.19
C ALA A 421 25.04 26.02 0.14
N ILE A 422 25.39 26.83 -0.87
CA ILE A 422 24.79 28.16 -1.09
C ILE A 422 23.29 28.02 -1.37
N LEU A 423 22.93 27.11 -2.28
CA LEU A 423 21.55 26.84 -2.69
C LEU A 423 20.68 26.39 -1.52
N THR A 424 21.18 25.45 -0.70
CA THR A 424 20.48 25.02 0.52
C THR A 424 20.26 26.18 1.49
N LYS A 425 21.24 27.07 1.64
CA LYS A 425 21.17 28.23 2.55
C LYS A 425 20.15 29.29 2.10
N ILE A 426 19.92 29.43 0.80
CA ILE A 426 18.89 30.32 0.23
C ILE A 426 17.52 29.63 0.07
N GLY A 427 17.34 28.41 0.57
CA GLY A 427 16.05 27.71 0.58
C GLY A 427 15.76 26.84 -0.65
N THR A 428 16.76 26.53 -1.48
CA THR A 428 16.62 25.51 -2.54
C THR A 428 16.72 24.10 -1.95
N HIS A 429 15.86 23.19 -2.41
CA HIS A 429 15.83 21.81 -1.97
C HIS A 429 16.64 20.93 -2.93
N LEU A 430 17.75 20.38 -2.42
CA LEU A 430 18.63 19.52 -3.20
C LEU A 430 18.17 18.07 -3.14
N ILE A 431 18.13 17.40 -4.29
CA ILE A 431 17.59 16.05 -4.45
C ILE A 431 18.67 15.11 -4.97
N ASP A 432 18.71 13.89 -4.44
CA ASP A 432 19.61 12.84 -4.93
C ASP A 432 19.18 12.36 -6.33
N LYS A 433 20.16 12.23 -7.23
CA LYS A 433 19.96 11.74 -8.60
C LYS A 433 19.36 10.33 -8.67
N ARG A 434 19.39 9.54 -7.59
CA ARG A 434 18.72 8.22 -7.52
C ARG A 434 17.21 8.30 -7.79
N TYR A 435 16.59 9.46 -7.58
CA TYR A 435 15.16 9.69 -7.82
C TYR A 435 14.82 10.16 -9.24
N SER A 436 15.83 10.40 -10.10
CA SER A 436 15.63 11.05 -11.40
C SER A 436 14.77 10.27 -12.39
N LYS A 437 14.72 8.94 -12.27
CA LYS A 437 14.06 8.05 -13.22
C LYS A 437 12.59 8.42 -13.50
N ARG A 438 11.86 8.96 -12.51
CA ARG A 438 10.43 9.30 -12.62
C ARG A 438 10.12 10.79 -12.57
N LEU A 439 11.15 11.64 -12.42
CA LEU A 439 11.00 13.04 -12.00
C LEU A 439 11.69 14.05 -12.94
N SER A 440 11.92 13.68 -14.21
CA SER A 440 12.61 14.53 -15.20
C SER A 440 11.96 15.90 -15.42
N ASP A 441 10.64 15.98 -15.21
CA ASP A 441 9.84 17.16 -15.56
C ASP A 441 9.49 18.03 -14.33
N VAL A 442 9.88 17.58 -13.12
CA VAL A 442 9.52 18.22 -11.85
C VAL A 442 10.77 18.78 -11.15
N VAL A 443 11.84 18.00 -11.11
CA VAL A 443 13.09 18.41 -10.46
C VAL A 443 14.08 18.84 -11.54
N LEU A 444 14.64 20.03 -11.39
CA LEU A 444 15.54 20.59 -12.39
C LEU A 444 16.91 19.91 -12.33
N ASP A 445 17.52 19.68 -13.49
CA ASP A 445 18.91 19.22 -13.58
C ASP A 445 19.89 20.32 -13.16
N PHE A 446 21.04 19.92 -12.63
CA PHE A 446 22.08 20.86 -12.22
C PHE A 446 22.72 21.54 -13.43
N SER A 447 22.36 22.80 -13.68
CA SER A 447 22.95 23.68 -14.71
C SER A 447 22.95 25.13 -14.23
N ALA A 448 23.76 26.00 -14.85
CA ALA A 448 23.77 27.42 -14.45
C ALA A 448 22.40 28.10 -14.65
N ALA A 449 21.69 27.76 -15.74
CA ALA A 449 20.34 28.23 -16.00
C ALA A 449 19.34 27.80 -14.91
N ASN A 450 19.35 26.52 -14.54
CA ASN A 450 18.45 26.00 -13.51
C ASN A 450 18.80 26.50 -12.11
N VAL A 451 20.07 26.79 -11.83
CA VAL A 451 20.49 27.46 -10.58
C VAL A 451 19.84 28.84 -10.47
N LEU A 452 19.84 29.64 -11.55
CA LEU A 452 19.16 30.94 -11.56
C LEU A 452 17.65 30.81 -11.38
N LYS A 453 17.04 29.84 -12.08
CA LYS A 453 15.61 29.54 -11.94
C LYS A 453 15.23 29.11 -10.52
N CYS A 454 16.06 28.29 -9.85
CA CYS A 454 15.84 27.94 -8.44
C CYS A 454 15.93 29.14 -7.50
N ILE A 455 16.84 30.10 -7.76
CA ILE A 455 16.93 31.33 -6.97
C ILE A 455 15.65 32.16 -7.11
N GLU A 456 15.12 32.29 -8.34
CA GLU A 456 13.86 32.98 -8.60
C GLU A 456 12.67 32.29 -7.92
N LEU A 457 12.57 30.95 -8.03
CA LEU A 457 11.54 30.17 -7.37
C LEU A 457 11.61 30.30 -5.84
N ALA A 458 12.81 30.27 -5.27
CA ALA A 458 13.02 30.49 -3.84
C ALA A 458 12.60 31.90 -3.40
N SER A 459 12.94 32.93 -4.20
CA SER A 459 12.53 34.33 -3.97
C SER A 459 11.00 34.47 -3.98
N THR A 460 10.35 33.84 -4.96
CA THR A 460 8.88 33.86 -5.13
C THR A 460 8.20 33.15 -3.96
N LYS A 461 8.70 31.97 -3.56
CA LYS A 461 8.13 31.20 -2.44
C LYS A 461 8.31 31.89 -1.10
N ALA A 462 9.44 32.57 -0.90
CA ALA A 462 9.73 33.33 0.31
C ALA A 462 9.04 34.72 0.33
N GLU A 463 8.33 35.10 -0.74
CA GLU A 463 7.72 36.43 -0.93
C GLU A 463 8.71 37.58 -0.63
N SER A 464 9.98 37.38 -1.01
CA SER A 464 11.08 38.30 -0.71
C SER A 464 11.84 38.68 -1.97
N SER A 465 12.58 39.80 -1.93
CA SER A 465 13.44 40.17 -3.04
C SER A 465 14.66 39.25 -3.12
N ILE A 466 15.23 39.09 -4.32
CA ILE A 466 16.48 38.34 -4.51
C ILE A 466 17.61 38.93 -3.64
N GLU A 467 17.60 40.25 -3.40
CA GLU A 467 18.59 40.89 -2.54
C GLU A 467 18.48 40.45 -1.07
N ASP A 468 17.27 40.36 -0.55
CA ASP A 468 16.99 39.89 0.81
C ASP A 468 17.30 38.39 0.96
N LEU A 469 16.94 37.59 -0.06
CA LEU A 469 17.20 36.16 -0.08
C LEU A 469 18.70 35.84 0.00
N LEU A 470 19.53 36.62 -0.71
CA LEU A 470 20.98 36.44 -0.72
C LEU A 470 21.70 37.16 0.43
N PHE A 471 21.00 37.99 1.22
CA PHE A 471 21.57 38.70 2.38
C PHE A 471 22.40 37.81 3.33
N PRO A 472 21.96 36.57 3.67
CA PRO A 472 22.71 35.68 4.57
C PRO A 472 24.05 35.18 4.01
N LEU A 473 24.31 35.35 2.71
CA LEU A 473 25.54 34.88 2.07
C LEU A 473 26.74 35.79 2.37
N SER A 474 27.83 35.15 2.78
CA SER A 474 29.14 35.77 3.00
C SER A 474 29.75 36.29 1.69
N PRO A 475 30.73 37.21 1.76
CA PRO A 475 31.50 37.67 0.60
C PRO A 475 32.10 36.52 -0.23
N SER A 476 32.60 35.47 0.44
CA SER A 476 33.20 34.31 -0.21
C SER A 476 32.19 33.45 -0.97
N GLU A 477 31.00 33.26 -0.40
CA GLU A 477 29.89 32.53 -1.03
C GLU A 477 29.38 33.28 -2.26
N ARG A 478 29.19 34.61 -2.16
CA ARG A 478 28.79 35.46 -3.29
C ARG A 478 29.79 35.40 -4.44
N ASN A 479 31.09 35.49 -4.13
CA ASN A 479 32.15 35.34 -5.13
C ASN A 479 32.19 33.95 -5.76
N THR A 480 31.88 32.90 -4.99
CA THR A 480 31.82 31.53 -5.48
C THR A 480 30.67 31.36 -6.46
N LEU A 481 29.47 31.85 -6.13
CA LEU A 481 28.30 31.84 -7.01
C LEU A 481 28.57 32.63 -8.30
N ARG A 482 29.13 33.84 -8.19
CA ARG A 482 29.53 34.66 -9.34
C ARG A 482 30.53 33.95 -10.24
N SER A 483 31.60 33.39 -9.66
CA SER A 483 32.65 32.70 -10.43
C SER A 483 32.12 31.44 -11.11
N PHE A 484 31.13 30.77 -10.53
CA PHE A 484 30.45 29.64 -11.16
C PHE A 484 29.64 30.09 -12.37
N LEU A 485 28.77 31.08 -12.22
CA LEU A 485 27.92 31.60 -13.31
C LEU A 485 28.76 32.16 -14.47
N GLN A 486 29.82 32.91 -14.16
CA GLN A 486 30.74 33.44 -15.18
C GLN A 486 31.51 32.34 -15.93
N ARG A 487 31.73 31.16 -15.34
CA ARG A 487 32.42 30.05 -16.03
C ARG A 487 31.47 29.20 -16.89
N SER A 488 30.16 29.43 -16.77
CA SER A 488 29.12 28.70 -17.48
C SER A 488 28.45 29.55 -18.56
N GLU A 489 29.23 30.39 -19.27
CA GLU A 489 28.70 31.27 -20.33
C GLU A 489 27.93 30.49 -21.39
N TYR A 490 28.42 29.30 -21.76
CA TYR A 490 27.76 28.42 -22.72
C TYR A 490 26.31 28.09 -22.33
N ASP A 491 26.09 27.69 -21.08
CA ASP A 491 24.76 27.34 -20.55
C ASP A 491 23.78 28.54 -20.46
N LEU A 492 24.31 29.77 -20.40
CA LEU A 492 23.52 30.98 -20.13
C LEU A 492 23.12 31.74 -21.41
N PHE A 493 23.84 31.57 -22.51
CA PHE A 493 23.72 32.42 -23.70
C PHE A 493 23.38 31.69 -25.01
N GLU A 494 23.22 30.36 -25.02
CA GLU A 494 22.90 29.61 -26.24
C GLU A 494 21.38 29.53 -26.58
N ASP A 495 20.49 29.57 -25.58
CA ASP A 495 19.05 29.29 -25.77
C ASP A 495 18.19 30.55 -25.99
N GLU A 496 17.03 30.39 -26.66
CA GLU A 496 16.02 31.45 -26.86
C GLU A 496 15.47 32.05 -25.54
N CYS A 497 15.59 31.34 -24.41
CA CYS A 497 15.23 31.79 -23.05
C CYS A 497 16.34 32.59 -22.33
N SER A 498 17.42 32.96 -23.02
CA SER A 498 18.56 33.67 -22.41
C SER A 498 18.17 35.01 -21.79
N SER A 499 17.15 35.70 -22.32
CA SER A 499 16.76 37.04 -21.86
C SER A 499 16.20 37.05 -20.43
N GLU A 500 15.34 36.09 -20.09
CA GLU A 500 14.77 35.96 -18.74
C GLU A 500 15.86 35.59 -17.72
N LEU A 501 16.73 34.64 -18.08
CA LEU A 501 17.86 34.23 -17.24
C LEU A 501 18.86 35.37 -17.01
N ILE A 502 19.12 36.19 -18.04
CA ILE A 502 19.98 37.37 -17.92
C ILE A 502 19.35 38.39 -16.97
N GLU A 503 18.05 38.63 -17.03
CA GLU A 503 17.38 39.56 -16.11
C GLU A 503 17.48 39.09 -14.65
N ILE A 504 17.28 37.78 -14.39
CA ILE A 504 17.48 37.21 -13.05
C ILE A 504 18.94 37.39 -12.61
N LEU A 505 19.91 37.05 -13.47
CA LEU A 505 21.33 37.21 -13.21
C LEU A 505 21.71 38.66 -12.89
N ARG A 506 21.09 39.62 -13.57
CA ARG A 506 21.35 41.06 -13.36
C ARG A 506 20.85 41.56 -12.01
N GLN A 507 19.83 40.92 -11.45
CA GLN A 507 19.29 41.25 -10.13
C GLN A 507 20.10 40.67 -8.98
N LEU A 508 21.01 39.72 -9.22
CA LEU A 508 21.80 39.09 -8.17
C LEU A 508 22.84 40.06 -7.57
N PRO A 509 22.83 40.31 -6.25
CA PRO A 509 23.83 41.12 -5.57
C PRO A 509 25.14 40.33 -5.34
N ILE A 510 25.76 39.85 -6.41
CA ILE A 510 26.97 39.01 -6.38
C ILE A 510 28.18 39.69 -7.04
N PHE A 511 27.99 40.87 -7.63
CA PHE A 511 29.06 41.56 -8.34
C PHE A 511 29.80 42.52 -7.40
N PRO A 512 31.12 42.33 -7.17
CA PRO A 512 31.90 43.27 -6.39
C PRO A 512 32.08 44.58 -7.17
N ALA A 513 31.66 45.67 -6.55
CA ALA A 513 31.72 47.00 -7.13
C ALA A 513 32.26 48.03 -6.12
N HIS A 514 33.05 48.97 -6.61
CA HIS A 514 33.44 50.16 -5.89
C HIS A 514 32.22 51.07 -5.74
N ALA A 515 31.68 51.20 -4.52
CA ALA A 515 30.52 52.03 -4.21
C ALA A 515 30.91 53.38 -3.56
N SER A 516 32.16 53.49 -3.10
CA SER A 516 32.77 54.71 -2.59
C SER A 516 34.30 54.61 -2.74
N SER A 517 35.01 55.70 -2.43
CA SER A 517 36.47 55.80 -2.62
C SER A 517 37.32 54.80 -1.82
N LEU A 518 36.73 54.00 -0.93
CA LEU A 518 37.42 53.05 -0.04
C LEU A 518 36.65 51.74 0.25
N ALA A 519 35.42 51.54 -0.25
CA ALA A 519 34.62 50.35 0.07
C ALA A 519 34.17 49.60 -1.19
N VAL A 520 34.50 48.31 -1.26
CA VAL A 520 33.91 47.36 -2.21
C VAL A 520 32.67 46.76 -1.58
N ALA A 521 31.55 46.83 -2.29
CA ALA A 521 30.29 46.24 -1.88
C ALA A 521 29.79 45.31 -2.99
N PHE A 522 29.05 44.27 -2.61
CA PHE A 522 28.35 43.44 -3.57
C PHE A 522 27.07 44.14 -4.00
N LYS A 523 26.91 44.30 -5.31
CA LYS A 523 25.77 45.00 -5.93
C LYS A 523 25.21 44.17 -7.06
N SER A 524 23.94 44.42 -7.37
CA SER A 524 23.24 43.88 -8.52
C SER A 524 23.80 44.52 -9.80
N ALA A 525 23.87 43.76 -10.90
CA ALA A 525 24.40 44.25 -12.17
C ALA A 525 23.64 45.49 -12.67
N THR A 526 22.34 45.56 -12.40
CA THR A 526 21.46 46.70 -12.71
C THR A 526 21.93 48.02 -12.09
N HIS A 527 22.65 47.96 -10.96
CA HIS A 527 23.17 49.12 -10.25
C HIS A 527 24.66 49.39 -10.55
N CYS A 528 25.28 48.56 -11.37
CA CYS A 528 26.71 48.62 -11.67
C CYS A 528 26.97 49.26 -13.04
N HIS A 529 28.17 49.81 -13.20
CA HIS A 529 28.73 50.24 -14.47
C HIS A 529 30.08 49.57 -14.68
N ILE A 530 30.46 49.34 -15.94
CA ILE A 530 31.84 48.96 -16.31
C ILE A 530 32.60 50.15 -16.87
N LEU A 531 33.91 50.16 -16.68
CA LEU A 531 34.81 51.06 -17.39
C LEU A 531 35.45 50.31 -18.56
N PRO A 532 35.90 51.02 -19.62
CA PRO A 532 36.66 50.42 -20.71
C PRO A 532 37.79 49.52 -20.20
N GLU A 533 38.04 48.40 -20.89
CA GLU A 533 38.90 47.29 -20.43
C GLU A 533 40.25 47.74 -19.82
N ASP A 534 40.90 48.75 -20.40
CA ASP A 534 42.21 49.26 -19.95
C ASP A 534 42.18 50.44 -18.96
N PHE A 535 41.00 50.97 -18.61
CA PHE A 535 40.85 52.23 -17.87
C PHE A 535 40.59 52.07 -16.34
N PRO A 536 41.46 52.54 -15.42
CA PRO A 536 41.36 52.23 -13.99
C PRO A 536 40.25 53.01 -13.26
N VAL A 537 39.73 52.41 -12.19
CA VAL A 537 38.80 53.09 -11.27
C VAL A 537 39.62 53.93 -10.30
N PHE A 538 39.51 55.26 -10.36
CA PHE A 538 40.22 56.15 -9.42
C PHE A 538 39.35 56.57 -8.22
N SER A 539 38.09 56.91 -8.49
CA SER A 539 37.11 57.25 -7.46
C SER A 539 35.70 56.92 -7.95
N VAL A 540 34.77 56.84 -7.01
CA VAL A 540 33.35 56.63 -7.29
C VAL A 540 32.54 57.57 -6.41
N ARG A 541 31.58 58.29 -7.02
CA ARG A 541 30.67 59.17 -6.28
C ARG A 541 29.70 58.34 -5.44
N SER A 542 29.20 58.92 -4.34
CA SER A 542 28.11 58.32 -3.57
C SER A 542 26.89 58.08 -4.47
N GLY A 543 26.29 56.89 -4.36
CA GLY A 543 25.13 56.48 -5.16
C GLY A 543 25.46 55.88 -6.53
N MET A 544 26.74 55.70 -6.87
CA MET A 544 27.17 54.99 -8.08
C MET A 544 28.04 53.79 -7.73
N ALA A 545 28.02 52.76 -8.56
CA ALA A 545 28.85 51.56 -8.38
C ALA A 545 29.57 51.21 -9.67
N ILE A 546 30.88 50.97 -9.58
CA ILE A 546 31.73 50.57 -10.72
C ILE A 546 32.35 49.21 -10.44
N LEU A 547 32.19 48.25 -11.36
CA LEU A 547 32.68 46.87 -11.16
C LEU A 547 34.19 46.81 -10.92
N CYS A 548 34.58 45.90 -10.01
CA CYS A 548 35.97 45.56 -9.78
C CYS A 548 36.51 44.71 -10.95
N LYS A 549 37.54 45.24 -11.64
CA LYS A 549 38.08 44.66 -12.87
C LYS A 549 38.71 43.27 -12.72
N ASN A 550 39.30 42.99 -11.57
CA ASN A 550 39.99 41.72 -11.33
C ASN A 550 39.02 40.57 -11.04
N ASP A 551 37.76 40.90 -10.75
CA ASP A 551 36.78 39.92 -10.32
C ASP A 551 35.92 39.45 -11.50
N THR A 552 35.35 40.37 -12.27
CA THR A 552 34.38 40.05 -13.34
C THR A 552 34.99 40.23 -14.73
N ASN A 553 34.85 39.23 -15.60
CA ASN A 553 35.33 39.30 -16.99
C ASN A 553 34.57 40.40 -17.76
N HIS A 554 35.29 41.27 -18.49
CA HIS A 554 34.72 42.35 -19.28
C HIS A 554 33.71 41.84 -20.32
N LYS A 555 34.02 40.75 -21.03
CA LYS A 555 33.10 40.15 -22.02
C LYS A 555 31.82 39.66 -21.38
N PHE A 556 31.93 38.99 -20.23
CA PHE A 556 30.78 38.53 -19.47
C PHE A 556 29.90 39.69 -19.02
N ALA A 557 30.50 40.77 -18.48
CA ALA A 557 29.78 41.96 -18.03
C ALA A 557 29.03 42.66 -19.17
N VAL A 558 29.62 42.72 -20.36
CA VAL A 558 28.97 43.24 -21.58
C VAL A 558 27.81 42.32 -22.01
N ASN A 559 28.02 41.00 -22.00
CA ASN A 559 27.00 40.02 -22.41
C ASN A 559 25.75 40.05 -21.52
N ILE A 560 25.91 40.31 -20.21
CA ILE A 560 24.78 40.49 -19.28
C ILE A 560 24.20 41.91 -19.29
N GLY A 561 24.64 42.79 -20.20
CA GLY A 561 24.06 44.12 -20.40
C GLY A 561 24.35 45.12 -19.27
N ILE A 562 25.54 45.07 -18.66
CA ILE A 562 25.97 46.14 -17.74
C ILE A 562 26.40 47.36 -18.57
N PRO A 563 25.88 48.57 -18.26
CA PRO A 563 26.23 49.77 -19.02
C PRO A 563 27.71 50.14 -18.87
N GLU A 564 28.36 50.42 -20.00
CA GLU A 564 29.70 50.99 -20.02
C GLU A 564 29.65 52.50 -19.75
N LEU A 565 30.40 52.94 -18.76
CA LEU A 565 30.57 54.34 -18.42
C LEU A 565 31.73 54.92 -19.24
N SER A 566 31.42 55.92 -20.07
CA SER A 566 32.43 56.59 -20.88
C SER A 566 33.53 57.24 -20.01
N VAL A 567 34.77 57.28 -20.51
CA VAL A 567 35.87 57.98 -19.83
C VAL A 567 35.49 59.44 -19.47
N PRO A 568 34.91 60.26 -20.38
CA PRO A 568 34.43 61.59 -20.02
C PRO A 568 33.44 61.61 -18.85
N ASP A 569 32.47 60.70 -18.84
CA ASP A 569 31.46 60.65 -17.77
C ASP A 569 32.06 60.18 -16.44
N HIS A 570 33.00 59.23 -16.48
CA HIS A 570 33.74 58.83 -15.29
C HIS A 570 34.50 60.00 -14.67
N LEU A 571 35.25 60.77 -15.48
CA LEU A 571 35.92 61.99 -15.00
C LEU A 571 34.91 62.99 -14.44
N LYS A 572 33.84 63.28 -15.19
CA LYS A 572 32.86 64.31 -14.85
C LYS A 572 32.15 64.03 -13.54
N TYR A 573 31.70 62.79 -13.34
CA TYR A 573 30.82 62.45 -12.23
C TYR A 573 31.52 61.84 -11.03
N ASN A 574 32.68 61.19 -11.21
CA ASN A 574 33.35 60.51 -10.09
C ASN A 574 34.64 61.18 -9.63
N VAL A 575 35.39 61.80 -10.54
CA VAL A 575 36.73 62.32 -10.26
C VAL A 575 36.69 63.82 -9.97
N LEU A 576 36.05 64.61 -10.84
CA LEU A 576 35.94 66.06 -10.69
C LEU A 576 35.20 66.53 -9.43
N PRO A 577 34.14 65.86 -8.95
CA PRO A 577 33.44 66.30 -7.73
C PRO A 577 34.22 66.04 -6.44
N LEU A 578 35.40 65.41 -6.48
CA LEU A 578 36.24 65.25 -5.31
C LEU A 578 36.72 66.63 -4.81
N PRO A 579 36.37 67.03 -3.57
CA PRO A 579 36.73 68.35 -3.06
C PRO A 579 38.20 68.33 -2.62
N ASN A 580 39.14 68.62 -3.52
CA ASN A 580 40.57 68.44 -3.22
C ASN A 580 41.42 69.57 -3.78
N ASN A 581 41.26 70.76 -3.19
CA ASN A 581 42.32 71.76 -3.18
C ASN A 581 42.66 72.09 -1.71
N PRO A 582 43.73 71.51 -1.12
CA PRO A 582 44.79 70.71 -1.77
C PRO A 582 44.44 69.22 -1.95
N PHE A 583 45.07 68.58 -2.95
CA PHE A 583 44.90 67.16 -3.25
C PHE A 583 45.66 66.27 -2.26
N PRO A 584 45.05 65.19 -1.74
CA PRO A 584 45.68 64.34 -0.73
C PRO A 584 46.93 63.65 -1.28
N VAL A 585 48.08 63.97 -0.67
CA VAL A 585 49.42 63.49 -1.06
C VAL A 585 49.48 61.96 -1.21
N ASN A 586 48.74 61.25 -0.35
CA ASN A 586 48.74 59.80 -0.23
C ASN A 586 48.18 59.08 -1.48
N LYS A 587 47.47 59.79 -2.37
CA LYS A 587 46.94 59.26 -3.63
C LYS A 587 47.65 59.79 -4.88
N GLY A 588 48.76 60.51 -4.69
CA GLY A 588 49.43 61.25 -5.75
C GLY A 588 49.98 60.38 -6.89
N SER A 589 50.60 59.24 -6.57
CA SER A 589 51.14 58.30 -7.57
C SER A 589 50.03 57.56 -8.33
N GLU A 590 48.99 57.12 -7.62
CA GLU A 590 47.79 56.48 -8.19
C GLU A 590 47.06 57.43 -9.16
N TYR A 591 46.93 58.70 -8.78
CA TYR A 591 46.31 59.72 -9.62
C TYR A 591 47.13 60.05 -10.86
N GLN A 592 48.46 60.10 -10.75
CA GLN A 592 49.33 60.30 -11.90
C GLN A 592 49.20 59.14 -12.90
N ALA A 593 49.20 57.89 -12.43
CA ALA A 593 48.99 56.72 -13.28
C ALA A 593 47.60 56.71 -13.94
N PHE A 594 46.56 57.11 -13.19
CA PHE A 594 45.21 57.32 -13.73
C PHE A 594 45.21 58.41 -14.83
N LEU A 595 45.81 59.56 -14.55
CA LEU A 595 45.84 60.70 -15.48
C LEU A 595 46.60 60.37 -16.77
N CYS A 596 47.73 59.65 -16.70
CA CYS A 596 48.41 59.16 -17.89
C CYS A 596 47.44 58.37 -18.77
N LYS A 597 46.65 57.45 -18.20
CA LYS A 597 45.65 56.69 -18.97
C LYS A 597 44.51 57.55 -19.50
N VAL A 598 44.09 58.60 -18.79
CA VAL A 598 43.14 59.60 -19.32
C VAL A 598 43.72 60.25 -20.57
N LEU A 599 44.97 60.72 -20.52
CA LEU A 599 45.62 61.43 -21.62
C LEU A 599 45.72 60.57 -22.89
N HIS A 600 45.97 59.27 -22.77
CA HIS A 600 45.94 58.34 -23.92
C HIS A 600 44.57 58.29 -24.61
N HIS A 601 43.46 58.52 -23.88
CA HIS A 601 42.10 58.54 -24.44
C HIS A 601 41.69 59.91 -25.00
N VAL A 602 42.48 60.97 -24.75
CA VAL A 602 42.19 62.36 -25.19
C VAL A 602 42.30 62.53 -26.70
N GLU A 603 43.19 61.77 -27.34
CA GLU A 603 43.40 61.85 -28.79
C GLU A 603 42.11 61.55 -29.57
N GLY A 604 41.33 60.56 -29.11
CA GLY A 604 40.06 60.15 -29.72
C GLY A 604 38.80 60.91 -29.26
N SER A 605 38.88 61.77 -28.23
CA SER A 605 37.69 62.40 -27.63
C SER A 605 37.77 63.93 -27.55
N LYS A 606 37.00 64.60 -28.42
CA LYS A 606 36.83 66.08 -28.38
C LYS A 606 36.25 66.56 -27.04
N GLN A 607 35.42 65.75 -26.40
CA GLN A 607 34.82 66.05 -25.10
C GLN A 607 35.87 66.05 -23.99
N LEU A 608 36.78 65.06 -23.95
CA LEU A 608 37.88 65.03 -22.98
C LEU A 608 38.82 66.23 -23.14
N ARG A 609 39.17 66.61 -24.38
CA ARG A 609 39.98 67.82 -24.66
C ARG A 609 39.34 69.09 -24.07
N LYS A 610 38.03 69.23 -24.23
CA LYS A 610 37.26 70.35 -23.67
C LYS A 610 37.23 70.30 -22.14
N MET A 611 37.10 69.12 -21.54
CA MET A 611 37.11 68.98 -20.08
C MET A 611 38.48 69.31 -19.47
N LEU A 612 39.58 68.84 -20.06
CA LEU A 612 40.94 69.11 -19.56
C LEU A 612 41.31 70.60 -19.61
N THR A 613 40.76 71.35 -20.57
CA THR A 613 40.96 72.80 -20.66
C THR A 613 40.07 73.59 -19.70
N GLN A 614 38.91 73.05 -19.29
CA GLN A 614 37.94 73.74 -18.45
C GLN A 614 38.14 73.50 -16.94
N TYR A 615 38.57 72.30 -16.56
CA TYR A 615 38.65 71.87 -15.16
C TYR A 615 40.08 71.72 -14.66
N GLN A 616 40.28 71.97 -13.37
CA GLN A 616 41.56 71.78 -12.68
C GLN A 616 41.78 70.28 -12.42
N ILE A 617 42.54 69.63 -13.29
CA ILE A 617 42.74 68.17 -13.29
C ILE A 617 44.22 67.80 -13.15
N ILE A 618 45.13 68.68 -13.56
CA ILE A 618 46.54 68.32 -13.70
C ILE A 618 47.30 68.70 -12.43
N PRO A 619 47.98 67.77 -11.75
CA PRO A 619 48.64 68.04 -10.47
C PRO A 619 49.94 68.85 -10.64
N SER A 620 50.28 69.72 -9.69
CA SER A 620 51.63 70.27 -9.55
C SER A 620 52.58 69.34 -8.81
N ASP A 621 53.88 69.56 -9.03
CA ASP A 621 54.99 68.96 -8.27
C ASP A 621 55.16 69.54 -6.85
N GLU A 622 54.33 70.50 -6.44
CA GLU A 622 54.41 71.13 -5.11
C GLU A 622 53.97 70.15 -4.01
N SER A 623 54.94 69.53 -3.33
CA SER A 623 54.71 68.77 -2.09
C SER A 623 54.85 69.69 -0.87
N PRO A 624 53.99 69.61 0.17
CA PRO A 624 52.95 68.61 0.44
C PRO A 624 51.54 69.03 -0.01
N ASN A 625 51.36 70.19 -0.65
CA ASN A 625 50.05 70.70 -1.05
C ASN A 625 49.89 70.62 -2.58
N ARG A 626 49.75 69.40 -3.12
CA ARG A 626 49.55 69.22 -4.58
C ARG A 626 48.28 69.96 -5.01
N ARG A 627 48.43 71.03 -5.79
CA ARG A 627 47.32 71.79 -6.35
C ARG A 627 46.98 71.23 -7.73
N LEU A 628 45.70 71.30 -8.10
CA LEU A 628 45.25 70.91 -9.43
C LEU A 628 45.13 72.16 -10.31
N PHE A 629 45.59 72.08 -11.56
CA PHE A 629 45.61 73.15 -12.55
C PHE A 629 44.83 72.74 -13.80
N LYS A 630 44.29 73.74 -14.52
CA LYS A 630 43.70 73.53 -15.85
C LYS A 630 44.79 73.35 -16.89
N ALA A 631 44.51 72.63 -17.97
CA ALA A 631 45.45 72.54 -19.09
C ALA A 631 45.84 73.91 -19.66
N SER A 632 44.93 74.90 -19.62
CA SER A 632 45.21 76.27 -20.06
C SER A 632 46.05 77.11 -19.09
N GLU A 633 46.20 76.66 -17.84
CA GLU A 633 47.00 77.33 -16.80
C GLU A 633 48.46 76.83 -16.81
N LEU A 634 48.75 75.82 -17.64
CA LEU A 634 50.05 75.19 -17.78
C LEU A 634 50.74 75.68 -19.05
N TYR A 635 52.06 75.78 -18.99
CA TYR A 635 52.90 76.20 -20.09
C TYR A 635 53.76 75.03 -20.57
N ASP A 636 54.03 75.00 -21.88
CA ASP A 636 54.97 74.05 -22.49
C ASP A 636 56.40 74.34 -22.00
N ASP A 637 56.97 73.40 -21.26
CA ASP A 637 58.32 73.49 -20.67
C ASP A 637 59.43 73.27 -21.70
N THR A 638 59.10 72.69 -22.86
CA THR A 638 60.02 72.53 -23.99
C THR A 638 60.14 73.80 -24.84
N ASN A 639 59.25 74.78 -24.64
CA ASN A 639 59.34 76.08 -25.28
C ASN A 639 60.29 77.01 -24.49
N PRO A 640 61.45 77.42 -25.06
CA PRO A 640 62.46 78.20 -24.33
C PRO A 640 61.94 79.55 -23.81
N MET A 641 60.91 80.10 -24.46
CA MET A 641 60.33 81.39 -24.11
C MET A 641 59.45 81.28 -22.86
N PHE A 642 58.69 80.19 -22.71
CA PHE A 642 57.89 79.96 -21.51
C PHE A 642 58.73 79.52 -20.31
N ALA A 643 59.75 78.69 -20.52
CA ALA A 643 60.71 78.31 -19.48
C ALA A 643 61.42 79.53 -18.88
N ALA A 644 61.75 80.54 -19.70
CA ALA A 644 62.38 81.79 -19.24
C ALA A 644 61.41 82.75 -18.53
N VAL A 645 60.18 82.89 -19.02
CA VAL A 645 59.18 83.84 -18.47
C VAL A 645 58.56 83.35 -17.16
N PHE A 646 58.40 82.04 -16.99
CA PHE A 646 57.75 81.45 -15.81
C PHE A 646 58.73 80.74 -14.85
N ALA A 647 60.04 80.99 -15.01
CA ALA A 647 61.07 80.51 -14.11
C ALA A 647 60.77 80.92 -12.65
N GLY A 648 60.45 79.95 -11.80
CA GLY A 648 60.12 80.16 -10.38
C GLY A 648 58.62 80.16 -10.02
N ALA A 649 57.71 80.03 -10.99
CA ALA A 649 56.27 80.05 -10.72
C ALA A 649 55.67 78.72 -10.21
N GLY A 650 56.43 77.62 -10.18
CA GLY A 650 55.98 76.31 -9.65
C GLY A 650 54.91 75.58 -10.49
N LYS A 651 54.52 76.10 -11.66
CA LYS A 651 53.36 75.66 -12.46
C LYS A 651 53.72 74.76 -13.65
N PHE A 652 54.62 73.81 -13.46
CA PHE A 652 55.02 72.86 -14.52
C PHE A 652 54.46 71.47 -14.21
N VAL A 653 54.18 70.70 -15.26
CA VAL A 653 53.80 69.29 -15.18
C VAL A 653 55.01 68.49 -15.64
N ALA A 654 55.44 67.51 -14.86
CA ALA A 654 56.57 66.65 -15.21
C ALA A 654 56.38 66.00 -16.59
N SER A 655 57.49 65.92 -17.35
CA SER A 655 57.63 65.18 -18.60
C SER A 655 57.61 63.66 -18.40
#